data_AF-A0A151Z8Y2-F1
#
_entry.id   AF-A0A151Z8Y2-F1
#
_cell.length_a   1.000
_cell.length_b   1.000
_cell.length_c   1.000
_cell.angle_alpha   90.00
_cell.angle_beta   90.00
_cell.angle_gamma   90.00
#
_symmetry.space_group_name_H-M   'P 1'
#
loop_
_entity.id
_entity.type
_entity.pdbx_description
1 polymer ?
#
loop_
_entity_poly.entity_id
_entity_poly.type
_entity_poly.pdbx_seq_one_letter_code
_entity_poly.pdbx_strand_id
1 'polypeptide(L)'
;MSDIFNNIERKLTIVSSSDLKKCEFLFDCCEKQVKWKFPFGGLGYINIWSYEPQLHPPFIYKRFMASETKKICDYVIDNIQDGTFTAMMLLGLDKFSNTLESIKTYELIGASLDMDQYRQFPYSNCCILGRKGDSVGCAQLSITANELTCPTLSSSNFIRVTKRTQHPFLSLREKQTQLSLHIHDKGEEFYRNDKQLPVSLQNGINVLTFDSDLNLLLWVLFDTCRENPKISSNLVDYIKTLGPACQYLLLVSKGDARAFLSKEAQLLLMPDCPQFKKYLSNQQFNKWFCVYNQVEHTVIHEYCSRPDYPLNFIFSPLGLEKRHRKISPFTHTKVPCGSSNERNLSFINVYHSKPILPEYSGFQIQVLNRLPYSEPVFFNCTDYSLKEMARMILNDIPVDTLVVVVSSQLNRAEFPKDLLFALYSLGSQRCYQISRNSCFILLGRKGSRAGSVPEFLSTEGHSLAVYYEIPSTHNIKSFVDLDVIALSKKNHGYVRIQIDHKDLLKKSSPGINYAEINTKFLRVISRDLFYISSERLANTLEAVSKGNIVIMGIYDNSLPLTTRCVDVIKNQLGSKLIKTMTMENSLCFIGKKVEKGSSPDLAIECLGKIYSDHSMVSTMRIQSLNGDSTSTVKDIIVYSSKDKSYIKIDKQLIGSESQYKNGINIVTITNSDGKIGNLENYQLSNTEHINLFHNRILELKEKDIVIVTSQGSIGITPKQNDTLKHSFTMIGACRHLLLESSSCYCIIGRRNSRCALALERYTYNHNPICINSKEMIEQ
;
A
#
# COMPACT_ATOMS: atom_id res chain seq x y z
N MET A 1 -23.12 -21.33 -21.86
CA MET A 1 -21.98 -20.80 -22.65
C MET A 1 -21.04 -19.90 -21.84
N SER A 2 -21.50 -19.23 -20.78
CA SER A 2 -20.64 -18.50 -19.82
C SER A 2 -19.68 -19.38 -19.02
N ASP A 3 -20.00 -20.67 -18.83
CA ASP A 3 -19.19 -21.58 -18.01
C ASP A 3 -18.00 -22.22 -18.74
N ILE A 4 -17.96 -22.17 -20.08
CA ILE A 4 -16.86 -22.74 -20.88
C ILE A 4 -15.61 -21.85 -20.83
N PHE A 5 -15.73 -20.58 -20.47
CA PHE A 5 -14.61 -19.64 -20.44
C PHE A 5 -13.72 -19.73 -19.19
N ASN A 6 -14.08 -20.53 -18.18
CA ASN A 6 -13.55 -20.39 -16.81
C ASN A 6 -12.33 -21.26 -16.46
N ASN A 7 -11.82 -22.13 -17.35
CA ASN A 7 -10.70 -23.04 -17.07
C ASN A 7 -9.75 -23.25 -18.27
N ILE A 8 -9.29 -22.17 -18.92
CA ILE A 8 -8.50 -22.31 -20.16
C ILE A 8 -7.15 -21.60 -20.03
N GLU A 9 -6.06 -22.33 -20.33
CA GLU A 9 -4.77 -21.75 -20.68
C GLU A 9 -4.91 -21.03 -22.02
N ARG A 10 -4.83 -19.70 -22.02
CA ARG A 10 -4.93 -18.91 -23.26
C ARG A 10 -3.54 -18.42 -23.66
N LYS A 11 -3.23 -18.50 -24.95
CA LYS A 11 -2.00 -17.92 -25.50
C LYS A 11 -2.40 -16.67 -26.28
N LEU A 12 -1.78 -15.54 -25.94
CA LEU A 12 -1.87 -14.33 -26.74
C LEU A 12 -0.59 -14.18 -27.56
N THR A 13 -0.74 -14.17 -28.89
CA THR A 13 0.34 -13.89 -29.83
C THR A 13 -0.01 -12.65 -30.63
N ILE A 14 0.88 -11.66 -30.65
CA ILE A 14 0.77 -10.50 -31.53
C ILE A 14 1.55 -10.81 -32.80
N VAL A 15 0.85 -10.89 -33.93
CA VAL A 15 1.46 -11.12 -35.25
C VAL A 15 1.22 -9.88 -36.11
N SER A 16 2.29 -9.24 -36.58
CA SER A 16 2.16 -8.18 -37.58
C SER A 16 2.39 -8.71 -38.99
N SER A 17 1.62 -8.21 -39.95
CA SER A 17 1.97 -8.32 -41.36
C SER A 17 3.20 -7.47 -41.70
N SER A 18 3.99 -7.87 -42.70
CA SER A 18 5.14 -7.12 -43.26
C SER A 18 4.86 -5.66 -43.60
N ASP A 19 3.59 -5.30 -43.81
CA ASP A 19 3.20 -4.00 -44.35
C ASP A 19 2.73 -3.00 -43.27
N LEU A 20 2.92 -3.27 -41.97
CA LEU A 20 2.43 -2.47 -40.81
C LEU A 20 0.91 -2.14 -40.80
N LYS A 21 0.13 -2.63 -41.78
CA LYS A 21 -1.28 -2.29 -41.93
C LYS A 21 -2.20 -3.09 -40.99
N LYS A 22 -1.75 -4.23 -40.46
CA LYS A 22 -2.56 -5.11 -39.60
C LYS A 22 -1.73 -5.76 -38.49
N CYS A 23 -2.22 -5.66 -37.24
CA CYS A 23 -1.80 -6.52 -36.14
C CYS A 23 -2.94 -7.49 -35.85
N GLU A 24 -2.60 -8.76 -35.77
CA GLU A 24 -3.51 -9.81 -35.37
C GLU A 24 -3.18 -10.18 -33.92
N PHE A 25 -4.17 -10.03 -33.04
CA PHE A 25 -4.12 -10.67 -31.74
C PHE A 25 -4.72 -12.06 -31.92
N LEU A 26 -3.86 -13.06 -31.84
CA LEU A 26 -4.27 -14.46 -31.84
C LEU A 26 -4.55 -14.85 -30.40
N PHE A 27 -5.82 -15.07 -30.08
CA PHE A 27 -6.24 -15.72 -28.85
C PHE A 27 -6.45 -17.20 -29.13
N ASP A 28 -5.52 -18.04 -28.69
CA ASP A 28 -5.71 -19.48 -28.69
C ASP A 28 -6.52 -19.87 -27.46
N CYS A 29 -7.76 -20.33 -27.67
CA CYS A 29 -8.65 -20.82 -26.63
C CYS A 29 -9.05 -22.25 -27.01
N CYS A 30 -8.23 -23.23 -26.59
CA CYS A 30 -8.31 -24.71 -26.65
C CYS A 30 -9.05 -25.49 -27.77
N GLU A 31 -9.72 -24.87 -28.74
CA GLU A 31 -10.39 -25.55 -29.87
C GLU A 31 -10.79 -24.57 -31.00
N LYS A 32 -10.76 -23.25 -30.76
CA LYS A 32 -10.92 -22.23 -31.81
C LYS A 32 -9.91 -21.09 -31.62
N GLN A 33 -9.12 -20.83 -32.66
CA GLN A 33 -8.28 -19.65 -32.71
C GLN A 33 -9.16 -18.44 -33.05
N VAL A 34 -9.45 -17.61 -32.05
CA VAL A 34 -10.20 -16.39 -32.29
C VAL A 34 -9.20 -15.32 -32.72
N LYS A 35 -9.19 -15.02 -34.02
CA LYS A 35 -8.35 -13.98 -34.61
C LYS A 35 -9.07 -12.65 -34.53
N TRP A 36 -8.56 -11.74 -33.70
CA TRP A 36 -9.02 -10.36 -33.70
C TRP A 36 -8.03 -9.53 -34.50
N LYS A 37 -8.50 -8.99 -35.63
CA LYS A 37 -7.73 -8.06 -36.44
C LYS A 37 -8.07 -6.65 -36.00
N PHE A 38 -7.09 -5.91 -35.50
CA PHE A 38 -7.29 -4.51 -35.15
C PHE A 38 -6.66 -3.62 -36.22
N PRO A 39 -7.37 -2.58 -36.67
CA PRO A 39 -6.83 -1.64 -37.63
C PRO A 39 -5.74 -0.80 -36.96
N PHE A 40 -4.57 -0.76 -37.59
CA PHE A 40 -3.51 0.13 -37.16
C PHE A 40 -3.81 1.57 -37.55
N GLY A 41 -3.64 2.47 -36.59
CA GLY A 41 -3.20 3.80 -36.94
C GLY A 41 -1.77 3.77 -37.44
N GLY A 42 -1.45 4.54 -38.48
CA GLY A 42 -0.08 4.63 -39.00
C GLY A 42 0.96 5.08 -37.96
N LEU A 43 2.17 5.42 -38.41
CA LEU A 43 3.23 5.95 -37.55
C LEU A 43 2.76 7.22 -36.81
N GLY A 44 3.26 7.47 -35.60
CA GLY A 44 2.89 8.65 -34.79
C GLY A 44 1.76 8.42 -33.78
N TYR A 45 1.30 7.18 -33.60
CA TYR A 45 0.15 6.87 -32.74
C TYR A 45 0.49 5.91 -31.59
N ILE A 46 -0.20 6.12 -30.47
CA ILE A 46 -0.29 5.20 -29.34
C ILE A 46 -1.62 4.47 -29.44
N ASN A 47 -1.54 3.15 -29.51
CA ASN A 47 -2.67 2.25 -29.65
C ASN A 47 -2.83 1.48 -28.34
N ILE A 48 -4.01 1.53 -27.71
CA ILE A 48 -4.29 0.88 -26.43
C ILE A 48 -5.46 -0.06 -26.61
N TRP A 49 -5.29 -1.29 -26.14
CA TRP A 49 -6.34 -2.30 -26.03
C TRP A 49 -6.50 -2.70 -24.57
N SER A 50 -7.73 -2.70 -24.05
CA SER A 50 -8.05 -3.26 -22.73
C SER A 50 -9.06 -4.39 -22.86
N TYR A 51 -8.86 -5.49 -22.13
CA TYR A 51 -9.77 -6.63 -22.09
C TYR A 51 -10.75 -6.50 -20.93
N GLU A 52 -12.02 -6.26 -21.27
CA GLU A 52 -13.12 -6.12 -20.33
C GLU A 52 -14.13 -7.25 -20.58
N PRO A 53 -14.10 -8.34 -19.78
CA PRO A 53 -14.90 -9.54 -20.02
C PRO A 53 -16.41 -9.28 -20.03
N GLN A 54 -16.86 -8.18 -19.43
CA GLN A 54 -18.24 -7.73 -19.39
C GLN A 54 -18.75 -7.07 -20.69
N LEU A 55 -17.87 -6.68 -21.63
CA LEU A 55 -18.25 -6.01 -22.86
C LEU A 55 -18.39 -6.99 -24.03
N HIS A 56 -19.20 -6.63 -25.02
CA HIS A 56 -19.30 -7.34 -26.30
C HIS A 56 -19.08 -6.35 -27.46
N PRO A 57 -17.92 -6.39 -28.16
CA PRO A 57 -16.77 -7.29 -27.94
C PRO A 57 -16.04 -6.98 -26.62
N PRO A 58 -15.34 -7.95 -26.00
CA PRO A 58 -14.72 -7.79 -24.69
C PRO A 58 -13.41 -6.99 -24.74
N PHE A 59 -13.18 -6.23 -25.81
CA PHE A 59 -11.98 -5.43 -26.00
C PHE A 59 -12.37 -4.00 -26.34
N ILE A 60 -11.83 -3.06 -25.58
CA ILE A 60 -11.89 -1.64 -25.93
C ILE A 60 -10.61 -1.30 -26.66
N TYR A 61 -10.74 -0.71 -27.84
CA TYR A 61 -9.63 -0.15 -28.59
C TYR A 61 -9.71 1.38 -28.56
N LYS A 62 -8.60 2.02 -28.19
CA LYS A 62 -8.46 3.47 -28.28
C LYS A 62 -7.13 3.81 -28.96
N ARG A 63 -7.15 4.88 -29.74
CA ARG A 63 -6.02 5.36 -30.52
C ARG A 63 -5.82 6.84 -30.24
N PHE A 64 -4.56 7.23 -30.08
CA PHE A 64 -4.18 8.59 -29.78
C PHE A 64 -2.98 9.00 -30.59
N MET A 65 -2.91 10.29 -30.93
CA MET A 65 -1.67 10.87 -31.43
C MET A 65 -0.64 10.88 -30.30
N ALA A 66 0.60 10.51 -30.58
CA ALA A 66 1.64 10.51 -29.55
C ALA A 66 1.99 11.91 -29.01
N SER A 67 1.62 12.98 -29.72
CA SER A 67 1.68 14.35 -29.18
C SER A 67 0.66 14.62 -28.07
N GLU A 68 -0.32 13.73 -27.87
CA GLU A 68 -1.38 13.88 -26.88
C GLU A 68 -1.12 13.11 -25.58
N THR A 69 0.12 12.74 -25.25
CA THR A 69 0.45 11.80 -24.17
C THR A 69 -0.24 12.11 -22.85
N LYS A 70 -0.34 13.38 -22.46
CA LYS A 70 -1.06 13.78 -21.25
C LYS A 70 -2.54 13.35 -21.26
N LYS A 71 -3.26 13.56 -22.38
CA LYS A 71 -4.64 13.10 -22.53
C LYS A 71 -4.76 11.58 -22.48
N ILE A 72 -3.74 10.85 -22.96
CA ILE A 72 -3.69 9.38 -22.95
C ILE A 72 -3.64 8.84 -21.51
N CYS A 73 -2.80 9.47 -20.67
CA CYS A 73 -2.66 9.15 -19.26
C CYS A 73 -3.96 9.44 -18.52
N ASP A 74 -4.41 10.69 -18.61
CA ASP A 74 -5.54 11.21 -17.82
C ASP A 74 -6.89 10.58 -18.22
N TYR A 75 -7.08 10.21 -19.49
CA TYR A 75 -8.39 9.78 -20.00
C TYR A 75 -8.52 8.27 -20.26
N VAL A 76 -7.43 7.53 -20.51
CA VAL A 76 -7.54 6.10 -20.87
C VAL A 76 -6.99 5.21 -19.79
N ILE A 77 -5.71 5.37 -19.45
CA ILE A 77 -5.08 4.43 -18.53
C ILE A 77 -5.64 4.65 -17.13
N ASP A 78 -5.87 5.88 -16.71
CA ASP A 78 -6.51 6.16 -15.42
C ASP A 78 -7.95 5.62 -15.32
N ASN A 79 -8.66 5.48 -16.45
CA ASN A 79 -10.04 4.98 -16.48
C ASN A 79 -10.18 3.46 -16.71
N ILE A 80 -9.12 2.76 -17.12
CA ILE A 80 -9.12 1.29 -17.17
C ILE A 80 -9.24 0.75 -15.73
N GLN A 81 -9.97 -0.34 -15.48
CA GLN A 81 -10.05 -0.93 -14.13
C GLN A 81 -8.76 -1.69 -13.78
N ASP A 82 -8.28 -1.66 -12.53
CA ASP A 82 -7.10 -2.46 -12.17
C ASP A 82 -7.36 -3.96 -12.33
N GLY A 83 -6.29 -4.70 -12.65
CA GLY A 83 -6.36 -6.10 -13.04
C GLY A 83 -6.80 -6.30 -14.49
N THR A 84 -7.29 -5.24 -15.17
CA THR A 84 -7.64 -5.30 -16.59
C THR A 84 -6.38 -5.52 -17.41
N PHE A 85 -6.41 -6.59 -18.19
CA PHE A 85 -5.35 -6.88 -19.12
C PHE A 85 -5.31 -5.80 -20.21
N THR A 86 -4.15 -5.19 -20.38
CA THR A 86 -3.95 -4.03 -21.24
C THR A 86 -2.75 -4.29 -22.14
N ALA A 87 -2.97 -4.14 -23.45
CA ALA A 87 -1.91 -4.08 -24.44
C ALA A 87 -1.77 -2.64 -24.89
N MET A 88 -0.53 -2.16 -24.98
CA MET A 88 -0.20 -0.87 -25.55
C MET A 88 0.83 -1.06 -26.64
N MET A 89 0.69 -0.31 -27.74
CA MET A 89 1.66 -0.28 -28.81
C MET A 89 1.96 1.14 -29.25
N LEU A 90 3.23 1.45 -29.28
CA LEU A 90 3.84 2.73 -29.62
C LEU A 90 4.53 2.54 -30.98
N LEU A 91 4.13 3.31 -32.01
CA LEU A 91 4.63 3.12 -33.38
C LEU A 91 5.25 4.40 -33.95
N GLY A 92 6.49 4.29 -34.46
CA GLY A 92 7.13 5.30 -35.29
C GLY A 92 7.23 6.68 -34.64
N LEU A 93 7.67 6.74 -33.38
CA LEU A 93 7.69 7.97 -32.60
C LEU A 93 9.06 8.65 -32.71
N ASP A 94 9.18 9.50 -33.73
CA ASP A 94 10.39 10.24 -34.16
C ASP A 94 11.01 11.14 -33.07
N LYS A 95 10.28 11.35 -31.96
CA LYS A 95 10.75 11.91 -30.69
C LYS A 95 9.62 11.72 -29.71
N PHE A 96 9.66 10.64 -28.95
CA PHE A 96 8.87 10.58 -27.73
C PHE A 96 9.25 11.81 -26.88
N SER A 97 8.32 12.72 -26.63
CA SER A 97 8.53 13.71 -25.57
C SER A 97 8.59 12.90 -24.29
N ASN A 98 9.81 12.57 -23.85
CA ASN A 98 10.14 11.78 -22.68
C ASN A 98 9.76 12.52 -21.40
N THR A 99 8.51 12.94 -21.29
CA THR A 99 7.96 13.48 -20.08
C THR A 99 7.89 12.34 -19.07
N LEU A 100 8.31 12.62 -17.84
CA LEU A 100 8.21 11.68 -16.72
C LEU A 100 6.79 11.10 -16.57
N GLU A 101 5.77 11.82 -17.02
CA GLU A 101 4.37 11.41 -17.08
C GLU A 101 4.12 10.21 -18.01
N SER A 102 4.83 10.14 -19.14
CA SER A 102 4.70 9.04 -20.10
C SER A 102 5.23 7.72 -19.52
N ILE A 103 6.37 7.78 -18.82
CA ILE A 103 7.01 6.62 -18.19
C ILE A 103 6.10 6.00 -17.13
N LYS A 104 5.54 6.85 -16.26
CA LYS A 104 4.62 6.43 -15.20
C LYS A 104 3.41 5.70 -15.75
N THR A 105 2.92 6.13 -16.91
CA THR A 105 1.76 5.52 -17.56
C THR A 105 2.01 4.08 -17.99
N TYR A 106 3.25 3.75 -18.33
CA TYR A 106 3.65 2.38 -18.61
C TYR A 106 3.84 1.56 -17.33
N GLU A 107 4.40 2.18 -16.29
CA GLU A 107 4.50 1.56 -14.97
C GLU A 107 3.11 1.19 -14.41
N LEU A 108 2.06 1.96 -14.73
CA LEU A 108 0.68 1.64 -14.37
C LEU A 108 0.15 0.35 -14.98
N ILE A 109 0.67 -0.09 -16.12
CA ILE A 109 0.35 -1.40 -16.71
C ILE A 109 1.38 -2.48 -16.35
N GLY A 110 2.26 -2.19 -15.38
CA GLY A 110 3.30 -3.08 -14.89
C GLY A 110 4.59 -3.05 -15.72
N ALA A 111 4.77 -2.10 -16.64
CA ALA A 111 5.96 -2.07 -17.49
C ALA A 111 7.18 -1.52 -16.76
N SER A 112 8.33 -2.11 -17.05
CA SER A 112 9.65 -1.61 -16.67
C SER A 112 10.34 -1.12 -17.94
N LEU A 113 10.17 0.15 -18.31
CA LEU A 113 10.88 0.73 -19.44
C LEU A 113 12.24 1.26 -19.00
N ASP A 114 13.30 0.58 -19.43
CA ASP A 114 14.64 1.17 -19.44
C ASP A 114 14.68 2.24 -20.54
N MET A 115 14.58 3.49 -20.11
CA MET A 115 14.53 4.63 -21.03
C MET A 115 15.85 4.83 -21.78
N ASP A 116 16.98 4.36 -21.25
CA ASP A 116 18.25 4.50 -21.93
C ASP A 116 18.35 3.50 -23.09
N GLN A 117 17.74 2.30 -22.97
CA GLN A 117 17.56 1.41 -24.12
C GLN A 117 16.62 1.99 -25.17
N TYR A 118 15.51 2.61 -24.76
CA TYR A 118 14.56 3.21 -25.70
C TYR A 118 15.18 4.42 -26.44
N ARG A 119 15.98 5.24 -25.73
CA ARG A 119 16.69 6.40 -26.29
C ARG A 119 17.71 6.06 -27.38
N GLN A 120 18.28 4.86 -27.34
CA GLN A 120 19.24 4.43 -28.38
C GLN A 120 18.59 4.23 -29.75
N PHE A 121 17.26 4.17 -29.82
CA PHE A 121 16.52 3.90 -31.05
C PHE A 121 15.47 5.00 -31.30
N PRO A 122 15.84 6.10 -32.00
CA PRO A 122 14.96 7.25 -32.25
C PRO A 122 13.69 6.93 -33.07
N TYR A 123 13.56 5.70 -33.55
CA TYR A 123 12.42 5.20 -34.33
C TYR A 123 11.94 3.83 -33.86
N SER A 124 11.96 3.60 -32.56
CA SER A 124 11.59 2.31 -32.00
C SER A 124 10.08 2.13 -31.87
N ASN A 125 9.59 1.01 -32.42
CA ASN A 125 8.27 0.51 -32.09
C ASN A 125 8.35 -0.23 -30.75
N CYS A 126 7.38 -0.01 -29.87
CA CYS A 126 7.33 -0.66 -28.57
C CYS A 126 5.95 -1.26 -28.34
N CYS A 127 5.90 -2.52 -27.89
CA CYS A 127 4.68 -3.15 -27.42
C CYS A 127 4.84 -3.53 -25.96
N ILE A 128 3.83 -3.16 -25.18
CA ILE A 128 3.71 -3.43 -23.76
C ILE A 128 2.48 -4.28 -23.55
N LEU A 129 2.60 -5.36 -22.80
CA LEU A 129 1.52 -6.26 -22.49
C LEU A 129 1.53 -6.58 -21.00
N GLY A 130 0.54 -6.08 -20.26
CA GLY A 130 0.48 -6.26 -18.82
C GLY A 130 -0.94 -6.14 -18.29
N ARG A 131 -1.09 -5.93 -16.97
CA ARG A 131 -2.38 -5.59 -16.36
C ARG A 131 -2.24 -4.28 -15.63
N LYS A 132 -3.28 -3.46 -15.70
CA LYS A 132 -3.30 -2.20 -14.95
C LYS A 132 -3.18 -2.50 -13.44
N GLY A 133 -2.33 -1.77 -12.74
CA GLY A 133 -2.06 -1.92 -11.31
C GLY A 133 -1.14 -3.08 -10.95
N ASP A 134 -0.62 -3.84 -11.91
CA ASP A 134 0.42 -4.82 -11.62
C ASP A 134 1.74 -4.14 -11.25
N SER A 135 2.59 -4.87 -10.52
CA SER A 135 3.89 -4.35 -10.10
C SER A 135 4.78 -4.05 -11.31
N VAL A 136 5.61 -3.03 -11.16
CA VAL A 136 6.55 -2.62 -12.19
C VAL A 136 7.50 -3.77 -12.54
N GLY A 137 7.64 -4.05 -13.84
CA GLY A 137 8.38 -5.19 -14.35
C GLY A 137 7.56 -6.48 -14.52
N CYS A 138 6.25 -6.47 -14.26
CA CYS A 138 5.35 -7.59 -14.58
C CYS A 138 4.91 -7.62 -16.04
N ALA A 139 4.84 -6.47 -16.70
CA ALA A 139 4.43 -6.41 -18.10
C ALA A 139 5.53 -6.95 -19.00
N GLN A 140 5.14 -7.68 -20.03
CA GLN A 140 6.04 -8.00 -21.13
C GLN A 140 6.26 -6.76 -21.98
N LEU A 141 7.52 -6.53 -22.33
CA LEU A 141 7.95 -5.41 -23.15
C LEU A 141 8.71 -5.97 -24.34
N SER A 142 8.39 -5.51 -25.54
CA SER A 142 9.16 -5.79 -26.74
C SER A 142 9.39 -4.49 -27.49
N ILE A 143 10.66 -4.18 -27.76
CA ILE A 143 11.10 -2.98 -28.46
C ILE A 143 11.81 -3.44 -29.73
N THR A 144 11.44 -2.88 -30.87
CA THR A 144 12.13 -3.10 -32.15
C THR A 144 12.71 -1.79 -32.65
N ALA A 145 14.00 -1.81 -33.00
CA ALA A 145 14.73 -0.67 -33.55
C ALA A 145 14.35 -0.32 -35.01
N ASN A 146 13.57 -1.19 -35.66
CA ASN A 146 13.24 -1.08 -37.07
C ASN A 146 11.83 -0.51 -37.23
N GLU A 147 11.70 0.63 -37.89
CA GLU A 147 10.41 1.29 -38.17
C GLU A 147 9.39 0.36 -38.83
N LEU A 148 9.89 -0.59 -39.64
CA LEU A 148 9.11 -1.49 -40.48
C LEU A 148 8.73 -2.81 -39.81
N THR A 149 9.21 -3.10 -38.59
CA THR A 149 8.87 -4.35 -37.89
C THR A 149 8.09 -4.06 -36.62
N CYS A 150 6.93 -4.70 -36.44
CA CYS A 150 6.27 -4.66 -35.16
C CYS A 150 6.99 -5.57 -34.16
N PRO A 151 7.09 -5.16 -32.89
CA PRO A 151 7.52 -6.03 -31.82
C PRO A 151 6.56 -7.23 -31.70
N THR A 152 7.11 -8.44 -31.76
CA THR A 152 6.35 -9.67 -31.55
C THR A 152 6.48 -10.07 -30.08
N LEU A 153 5.34 -10.19 -29.40
CA LEU A 153 5.25 -10.74 -28.05
C LEU A 153 4.55 -12.10 -28.11
N SER A 154 5.18 -13.12 -27.56
CA SER A 154 4.54 -14.41 -27.31
C SER A 154 4.45 -14.63 -25.80
N SER A 155 3.22 -14.68 -25.28
CA SER A 155 2.97 -14.96 -23.88
C SER A 155 2.48 -16.41 -23.74
N SER A 156 3.40 -17.36 -23.62
CA SER A 156 3.02 -18.75 -23.31
C SER A 156 2.59 -18.94 -21.85
N ASN A 157 2.91 -17.99 -20.96
CA ASN A 157 2.87 -18.22 -19.51
C ASN A 157 1.81 -17.38 -18.75
N PHE A 158 1.07 -16.47 -19.40
CA PHE A 158 0.30 -15.43 -18.68
C PHE A 158 -1.20 -15.66 -18.53
N ILE A 159 -1.80 -16.57 -19.30
CA ILE A 159 -3.24 -16.81 -19.19
C ILE A 159 -3.52 -18.19 -18.63
N ARG A 160 -2.90 -18.50 -17.49
CA ARG A 160 -3.61 -19.33 -16.51
C ARG A 160 -4.60 -18.40 -15.80
N VAL A 161 -5.86 -18.42 -16.22
CA VAL A 161 -6.96 -18.07 -15.31
C VAL A 161 -7.03 -19.21 -14.31
N THR A 162 -6.05 -19.32 -13.42
CA THR A 162 -6.16 -20.22 -12.29
C THR A 162 -7.23 -19.63 -11.40
N LYS A 163 -8.32 -20.38 -11.25
CA LYS A 163 -9.20 -20.26 -10.10
C LYS A 163 -8.33 -20.55 -8.87
N ARG A 164 -7.56 -19.56 -8.41
CA ARG A 164 -6.97 -19.58 -7.08
C ARG A 164 -8.18 -19.75 -6.18
N THR A 165 -8.29 -20.93 -5.58
CA THR A 165 -9.00 -21.13 -4.33
C THR A 165 -8.62 -19.94 -3.46
N GLN A 166 -9.58 -19.03 -3.30
CA GLN A 166 -9.41 -17.82 -2.54
C GLN A 166 -9.23 -18.26 -1.08
N HIS A 167 -7.99 -18.48 -0.66
CA HIS A 167 -7.64 -18.08 0.69
C HIS A 167 -7.93 -16.57 0.75
N PRO A 168 -8.72 -16.10 1.72
CA PRO A 168 -9.37 -14.81 1.67
C PRO A 168 -8.34 -13.70 1.88
N PHE A 169 -7.63 -13.34 0.83
CA PHE A 169 -7.22 -11.97 0.65
C PHE A 169 -8.49 -11.21 0.29
N LEU A 170 -9.00 -10.41 1.23
CA LEU A 170 -10.02 -9.40 0.95
C LEU A 170 -9.45 -8.42 -0.08
N SER A 171 -9.58 -8.78 -1.35
CA SER A 171 -9.88 -7.83 -2.40
C SER A 171 -11.36 -7.51 -2.22
N LEU A 172 -11.68 -6.45 -1.47
CA LEU A 172 -12.99 -5.81 -1.44
C LEU A 172 -13.31 -5.24 -2.84
N ARG A 173 -13.54 -6.11 -3.81
CA ARG A 173 -14.04 -5.75 -5.14
C ARG A 173 -15.02 -6.82 -5.64
N GLU A 174 -16.07 -7.06 -4.84
CA GLU A 174 -17.40 -7.06 -5.46
C GLU A 174 -17.76 -5.59 -5.68
N LYS A 175 -18.30 -5.28 -6.85
CA LYS A 175 -18.67 -3.91 -7.29
C LYS A 175 -19.25 -3.12 -6.14
N GLN A 176 -18.43 -2.25 -5.54
CA GLN A 176 -18.93 -1.33 -4.54
C GLN A 176 -19.85 -0.40 -5.29
N THR A 177 -21.14 -0.46 -4.99
CA THR A 177 -22.07 0.55 -5.48
C THR A 177 -21.62 1.86 -4.86
N GLN A 178 -21.17 2.79 -5.69
CA GLN A 178 -20.80 4.13 -5.25
C GLN A 178 -21.88 5.10 -5.71
N LEU A 179 -22.37 5.93 -4.79
CA LEU A 179 -23.21 7.08 -5.09
C LEU A 179 -22.33 8.32 -5.05
N SER A 180 -22.16 8.99 -6.18
CA SER A 180 -21.51 10.30 -6.26
C SER A 180 -22.54 11.39 -6.52
N LEU A 181 -22.37 12.51 -5.84
CA LEU A 181 -23.17 13.72 -5.99
C LEU A 181 -22.23 14.85 -6.39
N HIS A 182 -22.51 15.46 -7.54
CA HIS A 182 -21.82 16.62 -8.06
C HIS A 182 -22.82 17.78 -8.16
N ILE A 183 -22.69 18.76 -7.26
CA ILE A 183 -23.48 19.99 -7.29
C ILE A 183 -22.59 21.10 -7.84
N HIS A 184 -22.84 21.52 -9.08
CA HIS A 184 -22.17 22.64 -9.73
C HIS A 184 -23.13 23.81 -9.95
N ASP A 185 -22.61 25.01 -10.18
CA ASP A 185 -23.43 26.20 -10.41
C ASP A 185 -24.24 26.14 -11.72
N LYS A 186 -23.89 25.22 -12.64
CA LYS A 186 -24.56 25.00 -13.92
C LYS A 186 -25.57 23.83 -13.90
N GLY A 187 -25.71 23.13 -12.78
CA GLY A 187 -26.60 21.98 -12.64
C GLY A 187 -26.18 21.04 -11.52
N GLU A 188 -27.13 20.29 -10.98
CA GLU A 188 -26.86 19.23 -10.00
C GLU A 188 -27.06 17.87 -10.66
N GLU A 189 -26.06 17.01 -10.57
CA GLU A 189 -26.07 15.69 -11.18
C GLU A 189 -25.73 14.63 -10.13
N PHE A 190 -26.55 13.58 -10.10
CA PHE A 190 -26.29 12.40 -9.28
C PHE A 190 -25.78 11.30 -10.18
N TYR A 191 -24.79 10.57 -9.73
CA TYR A 191 -24.26 9.43 -10.44
C TYR A 191 -24.22 8.23 -9.50
N ARG A 192 -24.52 7.05 -10.05
CA ARG A 192 -24.30 5.77 -9.39
C ARG A 192 -23.49 4.88 -10.31
N ASN A 193 -22.31 4.46 -9.87
CA ASN A 193 -21.38 3.68 -10.70
C ASN A 193 -21.20 4.33 -12.08
N ASP A 194 -20.94 5.65 -12.09
CA ASP A 194 -20.77 6.49 -13.29
C ASP A 194 -22.00 6.64 -14.19
N LYS A 195 -23.17 6.12 -13.78
CA LYS A 195 -24.44 6.34 -14.48
C LYS A 195 -25.21 7.47 -13.83
N GLN A 196 -25.54 8.50 -14.60
CA GLN A 196 -26.38 9.59 -14.14
C GLN A 196 -27.75 9.05 -13.72
N LEU A 197 -28.19 9.38 -12.50
CA LEU A 197 -29.54 9.10 -12.03
C LEU A 197 -30.50 10.15 -12.62
N PRO A 198 -31.73 9.76 -12.99
CA PRO A 198 -32.72 10.67 -13.56
C PRO A 198 -33.38 11.54 -12.46
N VAL A 199 -32.56 12.29 -11.72
CA VAL A 199 -33.02 13.17 -10.64
C VAL A 199 -32.71 14.61 -11.03
N SER A 200 -33.73 15.47 -11.00
CA SER A 200 -33.59 16.90 -11.25
C SER A 200 -33.96 17.66 -9.99
N LEU A 201 -32.97 18.08 -9.20
CA LEU A 201 -33.26 18.76 -7.93
C LEU A 201 -34.05 20.04 -8.17
N GLN A 202 -35.04 20.26 -7.32
CA GLN A 202 -35.88 21.45 -7.33
C GLN A 202 -35.72 22.21 -6.01
N ASN A 203 -36.12 23.49 -5.99
CA ASN A 203 -36.02 24.34 -4.80
C ASN A 203 -36.79 23.72 -3.62
N GLY A 204 -36.14 23.64 -2.46
CA GLY A 204 -36.65 22.97 -1.26
C GLY A 204 -35.72 21.84 -0.79
N ILE A 205 -36.28 20.91 -0.01
CA ILE A 205 -35.58 19.69 0.43
C ILE A 205 -35.97 18.54 -0.48
N ASN A 206 -34.97 18.01 -1.17
CA ASN A 206 -35.08 16.82 -1.99
C ASN A 206 -34.71 15.62 -1.13
N VAL A 207 -35.56 14.60 -1.12
CA VAL A 207 -35.40 13.40 -0.32
C VAL A 207 -35.27 12.22 -1.26
N LEU A 208 -34.08 11.64 -1.31
CA LEU A 208 -33.78 10.45 -2.10
C LEU A 208 -33.62 9.27 -1.15
N THR A 209 -34.27 8.16 -1.48
CA THR A 209 -34.25 6.94 -0.66
C THR A 209 -33.56 5.83 -1.43
N PHE A 210 -32.76 5.04 -0.72
CA PHE A 210 -31.97 3.98 -1.31
C PHE A 210 -32.07 2.69 -0.49
N ASP A 211 -31.98 1.55 -1.18
CA ASP A 211 -31.83 0.24 -0.54
C ASP A 211 -30.37 -0.03 -0.11
N SER A 212 -30.11 -1.25 0.38
CA SER A 212 -28.77 -1.71 0.80
C SER A 212 -27.71 -1.61 -0.28
N ASP A 213 -28.12 -1.74 -1.54
CA ASP A 213 -27.26 -1.81 -2.71
C ASP A 213 -27.19 -0.44 -3.42
N LEU A 214 -27.69 0.61 -2.76
CA LEU A 214 -27.81 1.97 -3.31
C LEU A 214 -28.64 2.06 -4.59
N ASN A 215 -29.60 1.17 -4.82
CA ASN A 215 -30.61 1.41 -5.84
C ASN A 215 -31.52 2.55 -5.36
N LEU A 216 -31.72 3.56 -6.21
CA LEU A 216 -32.68 4.62 -5.94
C LEU A 216 -34.08 4.00 -5.90
N LEU A 217 -34.73 4.06 -4.74
CA LEU A 217 -36.08 3.56 -4.54
C LEU A 217 -37.10 4.63 -4.92
N LEU A 218 -36.94 5.83 -4.36
CA LEU A 218 -37.84 6.95 -4.56
C LEU A 218 -37.11 8.28 -4.37
N TRP A 219 -37.53 9.28 -5.15
CA TRP A 219 -37.17 10.68 -4.99
C TRP A 219 -38.45 11.50 -4.77
N VAL A 220 -38.48 12.29 -3.70
CA VAL A 220 -39.60 13.17 -3.35
C VAL A 220 -39.07 14.57 -3.08
N LEU A 221 -39.74 15.59 -3.62
CA LEU A 221 -39.47 16.98 -3.32
C LEU A 221 -40.43 17.50 -2.25
N PHE A 222 -39.88 18.21 -1.27
CA PHE A 222 -40.63 19.06 -0.36
C PHE A 222 -40.20 20.51 -0.59
N ASP A 223 -41.04 21.30 -1.29
CA ASP A 223 -40.76 22.70 -1.63
C ASP A 223 -40.88 23.60 -0.40
N THR A 224 -39.91 23.49 0.50
CA THR A 224 -39.79 24.27 1.74
C THR A 224 -39.34 25.72 1.49
N CYS A 225 -39.21 26.12 0.22
CA CYS A 225 -38.98 27.50 -0.18
C CYS A 225 -40.30 28.28 -0.34
N ARG A 226 -41.46 27.60 -0.33
CA ARG A 226 -42.78 28.23 -0.33
C ARG A 226 -43.40 28.25 1.06
N GLU A 227 -44.11 29.34 1.36
CA GLU A 227 -44.82 29.52 2.63
C GLU A 227 -46.06 28.61 2.70
N ASN A 228 -45.83 27.34 3.02
CA ASN A 228 -46.89 26.37 3.25
C ASN A 228 -46.51 25.43 4.40
N PRO A 229 -47.09 25.62 5.61
CA PRO A 229 -46.70 24.85 6.79
C PRO A 229 -46.98 23.34 6.65
N LYS A 230 -47.90 22.95 5.75
CA LYS A 230 -48.19 21.52 5.48
C LYS A 230 -47.04 20.81 4.78
N ILE A 231 -46.20 21.52 4.02
CA ILE A 231 -45.06 20.90 3.33
C ILE A 231 -44.06 20.36 4.35
N SER A 232 -43.80 21.11 5.41
CA SER A 232 -42.85 20.70 6.44
C SER A 232 -43.40 19.57 7.32
N SER A 233 -44.71 19.53 7.63
CA SER A 233 -45.31 18.39 8.32
C SER A 233 -45.29 17.13 7.44
N ASN A 234 -45.57 17.26 6.15
CA ASN A 234 -45.53 16.14 5.21
C ASN A 234 -44.10 15.55 5.09
N LEU A 235 -43.06 16.38 5.17
CA LEU A 235 -41.66 15.91 5.21
C LEU A 235 -41.40 15.04 6.44
N VAL A 236 -41.87 15.48 7.61
CA VAL A 236 -41.74 14.75 8.87
C VAL A 236 -42.46 13.41 8.79
N ASP A 237 -43.72 13.43 8.33
CA ASP A 237 -44.53 12.22 8.20
C ASP A 237 -43.93 11.26 7.17
N TYR A 238 -43.40 11.78 6.05
CA TYR A 238 -42.72 10.97 5.05
C TYR A 238 -41.49 10.26 5.62
N ILE A 239 -40.60 10.97 6.32
CA ILE A 239 -39.41 10.36 6.94
C ILE A 239 -39.80 9.31 7.99
N LYS A 240 -40.84 9.59 8.80
CA LYS A 240 -41.36 8.65 9.81
C LYS A 240 -42.03 7.40 9.20
N THR A 241 -42.55 7.50 7.98
CA THR A 241 -43.24 6.39 7.28
C THR A 241 -42.33 5.55 6.38
N LEU A 242 -41.05 5.92 6.24
CA LEU A 242 -40.08 5.12 5.48
C LEU A 242 -39.96 3.72 6.08
N GLY A 243 -40.37 2.72 5.28
CA GLY A 243 -40.34 1.31 5.66
C GLY A 243 -38.92 0.70 5.65
N PRO A 244 -38.79 -0.56 6.11
CA PRO A 244 -37.50 -1.24 6.27
C PRO A 244 -36.76 -1.52 4.95
N ALA A 245 -37.41 -1.36 3.80
CA ALA A 245 -36.77 -1.46 2.49
C ALA A 245 -35.83 -0.27 2.20
N CYS A 246 -36.06 0.88 2.84
CA CYS A 246 -35.18 2.04 2.76
C CYS A 246 -34.06 1.89 3.80
N GLN A 247 -32.83 1.70 3.34
CA GLN A 247 -31.68 1.62 4.22
C GLN A 247 -30.98 2.97 4.36
N TYR A 248 -30.89 3.73 3.28
CA TYR A 248 -30.23 5.04 3.27
C TYR A 248 -31.16 6.14 2.77
N LEU A 249 -31.07 7.29 3.41
CA LEU A 249 -31.81 8.49 3.11
C LEU A 249 -30.81 9.60 2.78
N LEU A 250 -30.89 10.18 1.59
CA LEU A 250 -30.12 11.36 1.20
C LEU A 250 -31.05 12.57 1.13
N LEU A 251 -30.79 13.53 1.99
CA LEU A 251 -31.48 14.82 2.05
C LEU A 251 -30.60 15.85 1.37
N VAL A 252 -31.10 16.59 0.39
CA VAL A 252 -30.35 17.64 -0.31
C VAL A 252 -31.20 18.90 -0.39
N SER A 253 -30.70 20.01 0.16
CA SER A 253 -31.35 21.31 0.02
C SER A 253 -30.95 21.98 -1.30
N LYS A 254 -31.91 22.61 -1.96
CA LYS A 254 -31.66 23.54 -3.07
C LYS A 254 -32.42 24.84 -2.83
N GLY A 255 -31.76 25.97 -3.07
CA GLY A 255 -32.30 27.28 -2.72
C GLY A 255 -32.37 27.50 -1.19
N ASP A 256 -33.16 28.47 -0.74
CA ASP A 256 -33.33 28.78 0.69
C ASP A 256 -34.30 27.81 1.39
N ALA A 257 -33.99 26.51 1.32
CA ALA A 257 -34.86 25.43 1.80
C ALA A 257 -35.16 25.49 3.31
N ARG A 258 -34.46 26.35 4.06
CA ARG A 258 -34.71 26.63 5.48
C ARG A 258 -35.85 27.62 5.73
N ALA A 259 -36.27 28.41 4.75
CA ALA A 259 -37.20 29.52 4.93
C ALA A 259 -38.50 29.11 5.64
N PHE A 260 -39.06 27.94 5.29
CA PHE A 260 -40.33 27.46 5.85
C PHE A 260 -40.24 26.06 6.47
N LEU A 261 -39.06 25.68 6.97
CA LEU A 261 -38.87 24.45 7.73
C LEU A 261 -39.45 24.60 9.15
N SER A 262 -40.44 23.78 9.49
CA SER A 262 -41.04 23.76 10.83
C SER A 262 -40.04 23.32 11.90
N LYS A 263 -40.27 23.74 13.15
CA LYS A 263 -39.43 23.35 14.30
C LYS A 263 -39.41 21.83 14.51
N GLU A 264 -40.51 21.14 14.22
CA GLU A 264 -40.55 19.67 14.30
C GLU A 264 -39.66 19.02 13.24
N ALA A 265 -39.73 19.48 11.98
CA ALA A 265 -38.83 19.02 10.93
C ALA A 265 -37.37 19.31 11.26
N GLN A 266 -37.08 20.49 11.82
CA GLN A 266 -35.74 20.81 12.30
C GLN A 266 -35.31 19.82 13.38
N LEU A 267 -36.12 19.57 14.41
CA LEU A 267 -35.81 18.64 15.49
C LEU A 267 -35.61 17.19 15.01
N LEU A 268 -36.40 16.72 14.05
CA LEU A 268 -36.25 15.39 13.44
C LEU A 268 -34.92 15.26 12.69
N LEU A 269 -34.50 16.33 12.00
CA LEU A 269 -33.25 16.39 11.25
C LEU A 269 -32.03 16.76 12.10
N MET A 270 -32.23 17.25 13.33
CA MET A 270 -31.18 17.81 14.21
C MET A 270 -30.49 16.89 15.23
N PRO A 271 -30.92 15.67 15.60
CA PRO A 271 -30.41 15.04 16.83
C PRO A 271 -28.88 14.95 16.86
N ASP A 272 -28.26 14.72 15.70
CA ASP A 272 -26.79 14.60 15.55
C ASP A 272 -26.23 15.30 14.28
N CYS A 273 -26.86 16.40 13.83
CA CYS A 273 -26.51 17.11 12.59
C CYS A 273 -25.88 18.50 12.84
N PRO A 274 -24.57 18.61 13.14
CA PRO A 274 -23.91 19.89 13.39
C PRO A 274 -23.87 20.82 12.16
N GLN A 275 -23.77 20.30 10.94
CA GLN A 275 -23.73 21.15 9.74
C GLN A 275 -25.10 21.72 9.40
N PHE A 276 -26.18 21.00 9.71
CA PHE A 276 -27.55 21.48 9.54
C PHE A 276 -27.84 22.63 10.50
N LYS A 277 -27.36 22.55 11.75
CA LYS A 277 -27.44 23.69 12.68
C LYS A 277 -26.74 24.92 12.10
N LYS A 278 -25.55 24.74 11.53
CA LYS A 278 -24.79 25.80 10.87
C LYS A 278 -25.51 26.36 9.64
N TYR A 279 -26.12 25.49 8.83
CA TYR A 279 -26.95 25.84 7.68
C TYR A 279 -28.18 26.66 8.09
N LEU A 280 -28.86 26.27 9.18
CA LEU A 280 -30.00 27.02 9.71
C LEU A 280 -29.58 28.37 10.30
N SER A 281 -28.45 28.44 11.02
CA SER A 281 -28.06 29.63 11.77
C SER A 281 -27.31 30.68 10.95
N ASN A 282 -26.71 30.31 9.81
CA ASN A 282 -25.85 31.21 9.04
C ASN A 282 -26.30 31.32 7.58
N GLN A 283 -26.77 32.52 7.23
CA GLN A 283 -27.34 32.83 5.91
C GLN A 283 -26.38 32.61 4.73
N GLN A 284 -25.08 32.63 4.99
CA GLN A 284 -24.05 32.41 3.96
C GLN A 284 -24.09 30.98 3.39
N PHE A 285 -24.58 29.99 4.14
CA PHE A 285 -24.75 28.62 3.64
C PHE A 285 -26.14 28.48 3.01
N ASN A 286 -26.20 28.11 1.74
CA ASN A 286 -27.45 27.88 1.00
C ASN A 286 -27.55 26.48 0.39
N LYS A 287 -26.50 25.65 0.54
CA LYS A 287 -26.45 24.25 0.15
C LYS A 287 -26.18 23.41 1.40
N TRP A 288 -26.93 22.34 1.59
CA TRP A 288 -26.79 21.36 2.66
C TRP A 288 -27.20 20.00 2.13
N PHE A 289 -26.50 18.96 2.55
CA PHE A 289 -26.99 17.60 2.40
C PHE A 289 -26.61 16.73 3.59
N CYS A 290 -27.37 15.65 3.74
CA CYS A 290 -27.17 14.66 4.77
C CYS A 290 -27.46 13.26 4.21
N VAL A 291 -26.53 12.32 4.43
CA VAL A 291 -26.78 10.89 4.27
C VAL A 291 -27.08 10.30 5.64
N TYR A 292 -28.25 9.70 5.78
CA TYR A 292 -28.75 9.11 7.01
C TYR A 292 -29.00 7.62 6.81
N ASN A 293 -28.54 6.81 7.77
CA ASN A 293 -28.84 5.39 7.83
C ASN A 293 -30.16 5.20 8.57
N GLN A 294 -31.21 4.81 7.84
CA GLN A 294 -32.55 4.65 8.39
C GLN A 294 -32.62 3.48 9.38
N VAL A 295 -31.82 2.43 9.17
CA VAL A 295 -31.83 1.22 10.02
C VAL A 295 -31.11 1.47 11.35
N GLU A 296 -29.98 2.17 11.31
CA GLU A 296 -29.20 2.48 12.52
C GLU A 296 -29.68 3.76 13.21
N HIS A 297 -30.57 4.51 12.59
CA HIS A 297 -30.98 5.85 13.00
C HIS A 297 -29.81 6.82 13.19
N THR A 298 -28.76 6.72 12.36
CA THR A 298 -27.56 7.55 12.48
C THR A 298 -27.26 8.36 11.23
N VAL A 299 -26.77 9.58 11.43
CA VAL A 299 -26.22 10.41 10.37
C VAL A 299 -24.87 9.84 9.97
N ILE A 300 -24.74 9.43 8.70
CA ILE A 300 -23.51 8.87 8.16
C ILE A 300 -22.57 9.99 7.70
N HIS A 301 -23.13 10.96 6.97
CA HIS A 301 -22.37 12.07 6.43
C HIS A 301 -23.22 13.31 6.33
N GLU A 302 -22.60 14.45 6.53
CA GLU A 302 -23.29 15.73 6.53
C GLU A 302 -22.35 16.86 6.11
N TYR A 303 -22.82 17.76 5.26
CA TYR A 303 -22.05 18.92 4.84
C TYR A 303 -22.97 20.09 4.47
N CYS A 304 -22.47 21.31 4.64
CA CYS A 304 -23.10 22.52 4.13
C CYS A 304 -22.06 23.41 3.43
N SER A 305 -22.47 24.10 2.38
CA SER A 305 -21.60 25.01 1.61
C SER A 305 -22.29 26.31 1.24
N ARG A 306 -21.46 27.31 0.92
CA ARG A 306 -21.86 28.60 0.33
C ARG A 306 -22.32 28.44 -1.13
N PRO A 307 -23.05 29.43 -1.69
CA PRO A 307 -23.55 29.39 -3.05
C PRO A 307 -22.48 29.08 -4.08
N ASP A 308 -21.32 29.73 -3.97
CA ASP A 308 -20.27 29.73 -4.98
C ASP A 308 -19.35 28.49 -4.91
N TYR A 309 -19.62 27.59 -3.96
CA TYR A 309 -18.79 26.40 -3.76
C TYR A 309 -19.53 25.17 -4.32
N PRO A 310 -18.90 24.43 -5.25
CA PRO A 310 -19.44 23.17 -5.69
C PRO A 310 -19.31 22.15 -4.56
N LEU A 311 -20.27 21.24 -4.51
CA LEU A 311 -20.36 20.22 -3.49
C LEU A 311 -20.19 18.87 -4.15
N ASN A 312 -19.06 18.22 -3.84
CA ASN A 312 -18.71 16.90 -4.34
C ASN A 312 -18.75 15.92 -3.16
N PHE A 313 -19.59 14.91 -3.28
CA PHE A 313 -19.75 13.90 -2.25
C PHE A 313 -19.75 12.51 -2.88
N ILE A 314 -19.09 11.56 -2.22
CA ILE A 314 -19.05 10.16 -2.65
C ILE A 314 -19.35 9.28 -1.45
N PHE A 315 -20.39 8.47 -1.58
CA PHE A 315 -20.81 7.47 -0.61
C PHE A 315 -20.59 6.06 -1.17
N SER A 316 -19.92 5.21 -0.39
CA SER A 316 -19.76 3.78 -0.68
C SER A 316 -20.05 2.98 0.59
N PRO A 317 -21.18 2.25 0.67
CA PRO A 317 -21.43 1.31 1.76
C PRO A 317 -20.57 0.08 1.52
N LEU A 318 -19.52 -0.09 2.31
CA LEU A 318 -18.67 -1.27 2.28
C LEU A 318 -19.00 -2.21 3.44
N GLY A 319 -19.58 -3.37 3.12
CA GLY A 319 -19.51 -4.53 4.01
C GLY A 319 -20.73 -4.86 4.87
N LEU A 320 -21.93 -4.36 4.55
CA LEU A 320 -23.16 -4.93 5.12
C LEU A 320 -23.57 -6.16 4.29
N GLU A 321 -22.84 -7.27 4.43
CA GLU A 321 -23.39 -8.56 4.02
C GLU A 321 -24.77 -8.74 4.65
N LYS A 322 -25.73 -9.25 3.87
CA LYS A 322 -26.99 -9.84 4.34
C LYS A 322 -26.70 -11.04 5.26
N ARG A 323 -26.15 -10.82 6.45
CA ARG A 323 -26.14 -11.82 7.51
C ARG A 323 -27.44 -11.74 8.26
N HIS A 324 -28.47 -12.35 7.65
CA HIS A 324 -29.51 -12.95 8.45
C HIS A 324 -28.85 -13.89 9.47
N ARG A 325 -29.22 -13.69 10.74
CA ARG A 325 -28.96 -14.53 11.93
C ARG A 325 -27.79 -14.08 12.83
N LYS A 326 -28.18 -13.36 13.89
CA LYS A 326 -27.71 -13.50 15.29
C LYS A 326 -26.22 -13.86 15.45
N ILE A 327 -25.30 -12.93 15.23
CA ILE A 327 -23.96 -13.02 15.84
C ILE A 327 -23.51 -11.60 16.21
N SER A 328 -23.43 -11.33 17.52
CA SER A 328 -22.62 -10.32 18.24
C SER A 328 -22.58 -8.87 17.73
N PRO A 329 -22.56 -7.84 18.61
CA PRO A 329 -22.35 -6.45 18.21
C PRO A 329 -20.90 -6.27 17.72
N PHE A 330 -20.63 -6.57 16.45
CA PHE A 330 -19.36 -6.23 15.82
C PHE A 330 -19.39 -4.73 15.53
N THR A 331 -18.54 -3.97 16.23
CA THR A 331 -18.43 -2.52 16.03
C THR A 331 -17.76 -2.25 14.69
N HIS A 332 -18.48 -1.77 13.68
CA HIS A 332 -17.86 -1.24 12.46
C HIS A 332 -17.14 0.07 12.78
N THR A 333 -15.90 0.27 12.31
CA THR A 333 -15.22 1.55 12.49
C THR A 333 -15.55 2.46 11.32
N LYS A 334 -16.29 3.54 11.59
CA LYS A 334 -16.59 4.61 10.65
C LYS A 334 -15.45 5.64 10.61
N VAL A 335 -14.97 5.98 9.42
CA VAL A 335 -13.91 6.98 9.17
C VAL A 335 -14.39 8.01 8.15
N PRO A 336 -15.13 9.04 8.58
CA PRO A 336 -15.29 10.26 7.81
C PRO A 336 -13.97 11.05 7.70
N CYS A 337 -13.58 11.39 6.49
CA CYS A 337 -12.48 12.31 6.21
C CYS A 337 -12.89 13.37 5.20
N GLY A 338 -12.26 14.55 5.25
CA GLY A 338 -12.55 15.59 4.29
C GLY A 338 -11.56 16.76 4.27
N SER A 339 -11.64 17.53 3.20
CA SER A 339 -10.89 18.76 2.92
C SER A 339 -11.89 19.87 2.54
N SER A 340 -11.71 21.08 3.07
CA SER A 340 -12.56 22.24 2.76
C SER A 340 -11.74 23.48 2.40
N ASN A 341 -12.15 24.13 1.31
CA ASN A 341 -11.52 25.35 0.78
C ASN A 341 -11.78 26.60 1.61
N GLU A 342 -12.92 26.66 2.31
CA GLU A 342 -13.34 27.87 3.00
C GLU A 342 -12.37 28.26 4.13
N ARG A 343 -11.58 27.31 4.64
CA ARG A 343 -10.66 27.49 5.77
C ARG A 343 -9.34 26.70 5.66
N ASN A 344 -9.00 26.14 4.49
CA ASN A 344 -7.90 25.19 4.35
C ASN A 344 -7.94 24.07 5.40
N LEU A 345 -9.13 23.55 5.68
CA LEU A 345 -9.31 22.52 6.70
C LEU A 345 -9.11 21.16 6.06
N SER A 346 -8.33 20.31 6.72
CA SER A 346 -8.36 18.86 6.52
C SER A 346 -8.76 18.22 7.84
N PHE A 347 -9.57 17.16 7.78
CA PHE A 347 -9.92 16.40 8.96
C PHE A 347 -9.99 14.91 8.66
N ILE A 348 -9.58 14.13 9.66
CA ILE A 348 -9.85 12.71 9.77
C ILE A 348 -10.59 12.53 11.09
N ASN A 349 -11.82 12.04 11.03
CA ASN A 349 -12.60 11.73 12.20
C ASN A 349 -12.81 10.22 12.23
N VAL A 350 -12.12 9.56 13.16
CA VAL A 350 -12.32 8.14 13.43
C VAL A 350 -13.18 8.04 14.70
N TYR A 351 -14.25 7.25 14.66
CA TYR A 351 -15.19 7.10 15.78
C TYR A 351 -14.46 7.04 17.15
N HIS A 352 -14.86 7.90 18.10
CA HIS A 352 -14.23 8.18 19.41
C HIS A 352 -13.04 9.15 19.47
N SER A 353 -12.59 9.73 18.35
CA SER A 353 -11.64 10.86 18.37
C SER A 353 -12.38 12.18 18.21
N LYS A 354 -12.00 13.20 18.99
CA LYS A 354 -12.46 14.58 18.70
C LYS A 354 -11.90 14.96 17.33
N PRO A 355 -12.72 15.47 16.39
CA PRO A 355 -12.20 15.98 15.13
C PRO A 355 -11.20 17.08 15.44
N ILE A 356 -9.93 16.84 15.13
CA ILE A 356 -8.92 17.89 15.14
C ILE A 356 -9.12 18.62 13.82
N LEU A 357 -9.49 19.90 13.89
CA LEU A 357 -9.68 20.80 12.76
C LEU A 357 -8.56 21.84 12.75
N PRO A 358 -7.33 21.49 12.32
CA PRO A 358 -6.27 22.46 12.27
C PRO A 358 -6.37 23.21 10.93
N GLU A 359 -6.43 24.54 10.99
CA GLU A 359 -6.41 25.44 9.82
C GLU A 359 -4.99 25.50 9.24
N TYR A 360 -4.56 24.47 8.49
CA TYR A 360 -3.22 24.45 7.89
C TYR A 360 -3.22 23.86 6.49
N SER A 361 -2.47 24.50 5.60
CA SER A 361 -2.15 23.99 4.27
C SER A 361 -1.13 22.84 4.36
N GLY A 362 -1.57 21.60 4.11
CA GLY A 362 -0.68 20.44 4.22
C GLY A 362 -1.39 19.10 4.13
N PHE A 363 -0.69 18.07 4.61
CA PHE A 363 -1.19 16.72 4.76
C PHE A 363 -1.46 16.39 6.23
N GLN A 364 -2.51 15.61 6.44
CA GLN A 364 -2.82 14.91 7.68
C GLN A 364 -2.75 13.41 7.38
N ILE A 365 -2.14 12.66 8.28
CA ILE A 365 -2.00 11.21 8.14
C ILE A 365 -2.35 10.53 9.46
N GLN A 366 -3.10 9.44 9.37
CA GLN A 366 -3.50 8.64 10.52
C GLN A 366 -3.30 7.16 10.24
N VAL A 367 -2.68 6.46 11.19
CA VAL A 367 -2.38 5.03 11.09
C VAL A 367 -3.48 4.22 11.78
N LEU A 368 -4.18 3.40 11.02
CA LEU A 368 -5.35 2.64 11.45
C LEU A 368 -5.01 1.18 11.79
N ASN A 369 -3.97 0.94 12.59
CA ASN A 369 -3.43 -0.41 12.78
C ASN A 369 -4.16 -1.23 13.85
N ARG A 370 -4.50 -0.64 15.01
CA ARG A 370 -5.21 -1.27 16.14
C ARG A 370 -5.85 -0.18 17.01
N LEU A 371 -6.94 -0.50 17.71
CA LEU A 371 -7.55 0.38 18.71
C LEU A 371 -6.67 0.47 19.99
N PRO A 372 -6.50 1.66 20.59
CA PRO A 372 -6.90 2.97 20.06
C PRO A 372 -6.00 3.36 18.88
N TYR A 373 -6.63 3.96 17.86
CA TYR A 373 -5.92 4.45 16.68
C TYR A 373 -4.85 5.48 17.06
N SER A 374 -3.82 5.63 16.23
CA SER A 374 -2.87 6.71 16.43
C SER A 374 -3.60 8.06 16.34
N GLU A 375 -3.12 9.05 17.08
CA GLU A 375 -3.53 10.42 16.80
C GLU A 375 -3.12 10.79 15.37
N PRO A 376 -3.91 11.61 14.67
CA PRO A 376 -3.50 12.14 13.38
C PRO A 376 -2.25 13.00 13.51
N VAL A 377 -1.30 12.82 12.59
CA VAL A 377 -0.07 13.63 12.50
C VAL A 377 -0.21 14.61 11.34
N PHE A 378 0.21 15.85 11.57
CA PHE A 378 0.09 16.95 10.61
C PHE A 378 1.45 17.32 10.02
N PHE A 379 1.46 17.52 8.70
CA PHE A 379 2.64 17.89 7.94
C PHE A 379 2.29 19.08 7.04
N ASN A 380 2.88 20.24 7.29
CA ASN A 380 2.72 21.40 6.42
C ASN A 380 3.49 21.20 5.08
N CYS A 381 3.30 22.10 4.12
CA CYS A 381 3.94 22.01 2.79
C CYS A 381 5.43 22.44 2.74
N THR A 382 6.13 22.55 3.88
CA THR A 382 7.58 22.85 3.89
C THR A 382 8.40 21.62 3.48
N ASP A 383 9.55 21.81 2.85
CA ASP A 383 10.42 20.70 2.43
C ASP A 383 10.81 19.78 3.59
N TYR A 384 11.08 20.34 4.76
CA TYR A 384 11.40 19.57 5.95
C TYR A 384 10.23 18.66 6.37
N SER A 385 9.02 19.24 6.49
CA SER A 385 7.83 18.47 6.92
C SER A 385 7.44 17.40 5.91
N LEU A 386 7.53 17.68 4.61
CA LEU A 386 7.22 16.71 3.56
C LEU A 386 8.24 15.56 3.52
N LYS A 387 9.53 15.84 3.81
CA LYS A 387 10.55 14.80 3.99
C LYS A 387 10.29 13.95 5.22
N GLU A 388 9.89 14.57 6.33
CA GLU A 388 9.51 13.85 7.55
C GLU A 388 8.28 12.96 7.32
N MET A 389 7.29 13.43 6.55
CA MET A 389 6.14 12.62 6.15
C MET A 389 6.56 11.41 5.31
N ALA A 390 7.43 11.62 4.31
CA ALA A 390 7.98 10.54 3.49
C ALA A 390 8.74 9.52 4.35
N ARG A 391 9.59 10.01 5.27
CA ARG A 391 10.34 9.19 6.23
C ARG A 391 9.40 8.39 7.13
N MET A 392 8.35 9.01 7.65
CA MET A 392 7.36 8.34 8.50
C MET A 392 6.65 7.22 7.75
N ILE A 393 6.19 7.47 6.51
CA ILE A 393 5.54 6.44 5.69
C ILE A 393 6.51 5.30 5.34
N LEU A 394 7.74 5.60 4.93
CA LEU A 394 8.71 4.59 4.47
C LEU A 394 9.36 3.81 5.63
N ASN A 395 9.58 4.43 6.79
CA ASN A 395 10.24 3.78 7.93
C ASN A 395 9.30 3.35 9.04
N ASP A 396 8.43 4.24 9.49
CA ASP A 396 7.76 4.10 10.79
C ASP A 396 6.44 3.34 10.65
N ILE A 397 5.75 3.49 9.50
CA ILE A 397 4.55 2.71 9.20
C ILE A 397 4.97 1.29 8.80
N PRO A 398 4.52 0.24 9.49
CA PRO A 398 4.83 -1.13 9.10
C PRO A 398 4.09 -1.52 7.82
N VAL A 399 4.60 -2.52 7.12
CA VAL A 399 3.93 -3.09 5.94
C VAL A 399 2.56 -3.68 6.33
N ASP A 400 1.63 -3.73 5.36
CA ASP A 400 0.27 -4.25 5.51
C ASP A 400 -0.59 -3.43 6.51
N THR A 401 -0.11 -2.24 6.90
CA THR A 401 -0.79 -1.28 7.78
C THR A 401 -1.73 -0.37 6.99
N LEU A 402 -2.98 -0.24 7.43
CA LEU A 402 -3.95 0.69 6.88
C LEU A 402 -3.64 2.13 7.32
N VAL A 403 -3.71 3.06 6.38
CA VAL A 403 -3.34 4.47 6.57
C VAL A 403 -4.36 5.34 5.86
N VAL A 404 -4.79 6.42 6.51
CA VAL A 404 -5.54 7.50 5.87
C VAL A 404 -4.62 8.67 5.69
N VAL A 405 -4.56 9.22 4.49
CA VAL A 405 -3.91 10.49 4.18
C VAL A 405 -4.97 11.43 3.63
N VAL A 406 -5.03 12.64 4.16
CA VAL A 406 -5.90 13.72 3.68
C VAL A 406 -5.02 14.94 3.48
N SER A 407 -5.27 15.74 2.46
CA SER A 407 -4.67 17.06 2.32
C SER A 407 -5.78 18.10 2.28
N SER A 408 -5.50 19.26 2.88
CA SER A 408 -6.22 20.48 2.57
C SER A 408 -5.86 20.94 1.16
N GLN A 409 -6.36 22.10 0.74
CA GLN A 409 -5.81 22.80 -0.42
C GLN A 409 -4.30 23.02 -0.23
N LEU A 410 -3.52 22.49 -1.17
CA LEU A 410 -2.05 22.54 -1.12
C LEU A 410 -1.54 23.82 -1.75
N ASN A 411 -0.56 24.49 -1.14
CA ASN A 411 -0.03 25.77 -1.65
C ASN A 411 1.26 25.63 -2.48
N ARG A 412 1.73 24.40 -2.69
CA ARG A 412 3.00 24.08 -3.34
C ARG A 412 2.80 23.47 -4.73
N ALA A 413 3.58 23.92 -5.70
CA ALA A 413 3.48 23.46 -7.09
C ALA A 413 4.10 22.07 -7.31
N GLU A 414 5.22 21.77 -6.64
CA GLU A 414 5.97 20.53 -6.80
C GLU A 414 6.23 19.86 -5.46
N PHE A 415 6.08 18.54 -5.39
CA PHE A 415 6.30 17.76 -4.19
C PHE A 415 7.60 16.95 -4.27
N PRO A 416 8.30 16.72 -3.15
CA PRO A 416 9.50 15.89 -3.14
C PRO A 416 9.23 14.49 -3.70
N LYS A 417 10.10 14.00 -4.58
CA LYS A 417 9.97 12.65 -5.19
C LYS A 417 9.82 11.54 -4.14
N ASP A 418 10.53 11.67 -3.02
CA ASP A 418 10.47 10.71 -1.91
C ASP A 418 9.08 10.64 -1.27
N LEU A 419 8.36 11.76 -1.17
CA LEU A 419 6.99 11.79 -0.69
C LEU A 419 6.03 11.13 -1.69
N LEU A 420 6.18 11.45 -2.98
CA LEU A 420 5.36 10.85 -4.02
C LEU A 420 5.53 9.33 -4.06
N PHE A 421 6.78 8.86 -3.94
CA PHE A 421 7.07 7.42 -3.83
C PHE A 421 6.53 6.81 -2.53
N ALA A 422 6.59 7.55 -1.41
CA ALA A 422 5.99 7.10 -0.16
C ALA A 422 4.47 6.93 -0.28
N LEU A 423 3.75 7.88 -0.88
CA LEU A 423 2.31 7.75 -1.17
C LEU A 423 2.03 6.62 -2.15
N TYR A 424 2.86 6.44 -3.17
CA TYR A 424 2.80 5.31 -4.10
C TYR A 424 2.93 3.96 -3.36
N SER A 425 3.81 3.87 -2.35
CA SER A 425 3.95 2.66 -1.52
C SER A 425 2.72 2.35 -0.64
N LEU A 426 1.82 3.33 -0.45
CA LEU A 426 0.51 3.13 0.18
C LEU A 426 -0.57 2.67 -0.81
N GLY A 427 -0.23 2.54 -2.09
CA GLY A 427 -1.12 2.14 -3.18
C GLY A 427 -1.67 3.31 -4.00
N SER A 428 -1.24 4.56 -3.77
CA SER A 428 -1.70 5.70 -4.57
C SER A 428 -1.16 5.62 -6.01
N GLN A 429 -2.05 5.78 -6.99
CA GLN A 429 -1.72 6.00 -8.40
C GLN A 429 -1.71 7.50 -8.74
N ARG A 430 -2.61 8.28 -8.14
CA ARG A 430 -2.79 9.71 -8.44
C ARG A 430 -1.84 10.63 -7.67
N CYS A 431 -0.96 10.11 -6.81
CA CYS A 431 -0.02 10.95 -6.05
C CYS A 431 0.83 11.87 -6.94
N TYR A 432 1.15 11.44 -8.16
CA TYR A 432 1.96 12.25 -9.08
C TYR A 432 1.21 13.41 -9.74
N GLN A 433 -0.11 13.43 -9.66
CA GLN A 433 -0.96 14.52 -10.15
C GLN A 433 -1.20 15.59 -9.05
N ILE A 434 -0.73 15.34 -7.82
CA ILE A 434 -0.79 16.30 -6.72
C ILE A 434 0.03 17.54 -7.10
N SER A 435 -0.63 18.69 -7.08
CA SER A 435 -0.09 19.98 -7.49
C SER A 435 -0.62 21.12 -6.61
N ARG A 436 -0.24 22.35 -6.92
CA ARG A 436 -0.78 23.52 -6.22
C ARG A 436 -2.31 23.55 -6.39
N ASN A 437 -2.99 23.93 -5.32
CA ASN A 437 -4.43 23.95 -5.15
C ASN A 437 -5.08 22.58 -5.09
N SER A 438 -4.36 21.46 -5.20
CA SER A 438 -5.01 20.17 -5.11
C SER A 438 -5.46 19.81 -3.69
N CYS A 439 -6.58 19.09 -3.60
CA CYS A 439 -7.04 18.40 -2.39
C CYS A 439 -6.94 16.90 -2.64
N PHE A 440 -6.36 16.15 -1.72
CA PHE A 440 -6.03 14.74 -1.89
C PHE A 440 -6.53 13.91 -0.71
N ILE A 441 -7.18 12.78 -0.98
CA ILE A 441 -7.61 11.81 0.03
C ILE A 441 -7.17 10.42 -0.42
N LEU A 442 -6.58 9.65 0.48
CA LEU A 442 -6.08 8.32 0.23
C LEU A 442 -6.39 7.44 1.44
N LEU A 443 -7.17 6.38 1.25
CA LEU A 443 -7.29 5.28 2.21
C LEU A 443 -6.40 4.14 1.73
N GLY A 444 -5.11 4.26 2.00
CA GLY A 444 -4.08 3.35 1.50
C GLY A 444 -3.70 2.26 2.50
N ARG A 445 -2.95 1.27 2.02
CA ARG A 445 -2.28 0.31 2.89
C ARG A 445 -0.83 0.18 2.44
N LYS A 446 0.12 0.26 3.37
CA LYS A 446 1.53 0.15 3.02
C LYS A 446 1.83 -1.21 2.40
N GLY A 447 2.45 -1.24 1.23
CA GLY A 447 2.66 -2.47 0.47
C GLY A 447 1.54 -2.78 -0.53
N SER A 448 0.52 -1.94 -0.65
CA SER A 448 -0.53 -2.09 -1.66
C SER A 448 -0.02 -1.79 -3.06
N ARG A 449 -0.68 -2.37 -4.07
CA ARG A 449 -0.42 -2.03 -5.47
C ARG A 449 -0.89 -0.60 -5.75
N ALA A 450 -0.17 0.14 -6.58
CA ALA A 450 -0.66 1.43 -7.06
C ALA A 450 -2.03 1.28 -7.76
N GLY A 451 -2.95 2.20 -7.50
CA GLY A 451 -4.33 2.17 -7.99
C GLY A 451 -5.27 1.20 -7.23
N SER A 452 -4.72 0.25 -6.46
CA SER A 452 -5.54 -0.76 -5.78
C SER A 452 -6.33 -0.23 -4.58
N VAL A 453 -6.02 0.99 -4.14
CA VAL A 453 -6.62 1.59 -2.95
C VAL A 453 -7.54 2.73 -3.33
N PRO A 454 -8.57 3.01 -2.52
CA PRO A 454 -9.43 4.16 -2.78
C PRO A 454 -8.69 5.48 -2.57
N GLU A 455 -8.67 6.33 -3.60
CA GLU A 455 -8.08 7.66 -3.55
C GLU A 455 -8.90 8.67 -4.36
N PHE A 456 -8.85 9.93 -3.94
CA PHE A 456 -9.51 11.04 -4.59
C PHE A 456 -8.55 12.23 -4.68
N LEU A 457 -8.55 12.87 -5.84
CA LEU A 457 -7.75 14.05 -6.11
C LEU A 457 -8.66 15.07 -6.79
N SER A 458 -8.76 16.27 -6.21
CA SER A 458 -9.38 17.43 -6.81
C SER A 458 -8.28 18.39 -7.20
N THR A 459 -8.08 18.63 -8.50
CA THR A 459 -7.06 19.56 -9.03
C THR A 459 -7.54 21.01 -9.09
N GLU A 460 -8.86 21.20 -9.09
CA GLU A 460 -9.52 22.51 -9.03
C GLU A 460 -9.65 23.05 -7.60
N GLY A 461 -9.12 22.29 -6.65
CA GLY A 461 -9.14 22.59 -5.23
C GLY A 461 -10.45 22.31 -4.56
N HIS A 462 -11.54 21.90 -5.21
CA HIS A 462 -12.82 21.64 -4.54
C HIS A 462 -12.71 20.82 -3.26
N SER A 463 -13.58 21.16 -2.30
CA SER A 463 -13.72 20.42 -1.05
C SER A 463 -14.03 18.96 -1.35
N LEU A 464 -13.29 18.05 -0.74
CA LEU A 464 -13.48 16.61 -0.88
C LEU A 464 -13.95 16.06 0.45
N ALA A 465 -15.00 15.25 0.46
CA ALA A 465 -15.40 14.53 1.67
C ALA A 465 -15.67 13.09 1.30
N VAL A 466 -15.09 12.18 2.08
CA VAL A 466 -15.18 10.75 1.84
C VAL A 466 -15.49 10.05 3.15
N TYR A 467 -16.43 9.12 3.07
CA TYR A 467 -16.80 8.28 4.20
C TYR A 467 -16.39 6.83 3.90
N TYR A 468 -15.63 6.24 4.82
CA TYR A 468 -15.24 4.83 4.75
C TYR A 468 -15.65 4.05 5.98
N GLU A 469 -16.12 2.83 5.75
CA GLU A 469 -16.42 1.87 6.79
C GLU A 469 -15.38 0.75 6.76
N ILE A 470 -14.69 0.55 7.89
CA ILE A 470 -13.64 -0.45 8.03
C ILE A 470 -14.20 -1.61 8.86
N PRO A 471 -14.27 -2.84 8.29
CA PRO A 471 -14.66 -4.02 9.05
C PRO A 471 -13.70 -4.24 10.23
N SER A 472 -14.23 -4.35 11.45
CA SER A 472 -13.42 -4.50 12.67
C SER A 472 -12.78 -5.88 12.86
N THR A 473 -13.17 -6.86 12.05
CA THR A 473 -12.93 -8.29 12.33
C THR A 473 -11.74 -8.91 11.61
N HIS A 474 -10.94 -8.16 10.86
CA HIS A 474 -9.80 -8.74 10.16
C HIS A 474 -8.50 -8.30 10.82
N ASN A 475 -7.78 -9.29 11.38
CA ASN A 475 -6.35 -9.17 11.56
C ASN A 475 -5.76 -8.89 10.17
N ILE A 476 -5.63 -7.60 9.89
CA ILE A 476 -5.35 -7.03 8.57
C ILE A 476 -3.97 -7.45 8.05
N LYS A 477 -3.06 -7.85 8.96
CA LYS A 477 -1.70 -8.22 8.63
C LYS A 477 -1.47 -9.72 8.50
N SER A 478 -0.86 -10.09 7.38
CA SER A 478 -0.38 -11.44 7.08
C SER A 478 0.88 -11.84 7.87
N PHE A 479 1.57 -10.88 8.49
CA PHE A 479 2.75 -11.10 9.32
C PHE A 479 2.89 -10.03 10.41
N VAL A 480 3.80 -10.29 11.36
CA VAL A 480 4.24 -9.34 12.37
C VAL A 480 5.74 -9.20 12.31
N ASP A 481 6.23 -7.96 12.27
CA ASP A 481 7.66 -7.67 12.33
C ASP A 481 8.08 -7.51 13.80
N LEU A 482 9.09 -8.25 14.22
CA LEU A 482 9.74 -8.12 15.52
C LEU A 482 11.11 -7.48 15.32
N ASP A 483 11.38 -6.40 16.06
CA ASP A 483 12.67 -5.73 16.02
C ASP A 483 13.29 -5.67 17.40
N VAL A 484 14.60 -5.86 17.44
CA VAL A 484 15.40 -5.48 18.60
C VAL A 484 16.58 -4.64 18.13
N ILE A 485 16.68 -3.46 18.72
CA ILE A 485 17.74 -2.48 18.48
C ILE A 485 18.50 -2.33 19.79
N ALA A 486 19.81 -2.55 19.76
CA ALA A 486 20.68 -2.31 20.89
C ALA A 486 21.76 -1.31 20.45
N LEU A 487 21.81 -0.16 21.11
CA LEU A 487 22.87 0.82 20.92
C LEU A 487 23.63 0.95 22.23
N SER A 488 24.94 0.81 22.15
CA SER A 488 25.82 1.07 23.28
C SER A 488 26.87 2.07 22.86
N LYS A 489 26.98 3.16 23.63
CA LYS A 489 28.02 4.18 23.54
C LYS A 489 28.65 4.32 24.92
N LYS A 490 29.84 4.91 24.97
CA LYS A 490 30.51 5.23 26.24
C LYS A 490 29.58 6.11 27.10
N ASN A 491 29.16 5.59 28.26
CA ASN A 491 28.25 6.21 29.23
C ASN A 491 26.78 6.39 28.83
N HIS A 492 26.37 5.98 27.62
CA HIS A 492 24.99 6.13 27.15
C HIS A 492 24.61 4.97 26.22
N GLY A 493 23.39 4.46 26.35
CA GLY A 493 22.89 3.44 25.45
C GLY A 493 21.40 3.21 25.63
N TYR A 494 20.82 2.42 24.75
CA TYR A 494 19.43 2.02 24.87
C TYR A 494 19.20 0.68 24.17
N VAL A 495 18.12 0.03 24.60
CA VAL A 495 17.51 -1.08 23.86
C VAL A 495 16.08 -0.73 23.51
N ARG A 496 15.70 -0.95 22.25
CA ARG A 496 14.31 -0.92 21.81
C ARG A 496 13.91 -2.30 21.35
N ILE A 497 12.87 -2.84 21.97
CA ILE A 497 12.19 -4.04 21.48
C ILE A 497 10.88 -3.56 20.89
N GLN A 498 10.62 -3.85 19.62
CA GLN A 498 9.45 -3.38 18.89
C GLN A 498 8.66 -4.55 18.31
N ILE A 499 7.34 -4.41 18.29
CA ILE A 499 6.43 -5.22 17.49
C ILE A 499 5.75 -4.28 16.51
N ASP A 500 5.84 -4.55 15.21
CA ASP A 500 5.32 -3.69 14.15
C ASP A 500 5.78 -2.24 14.35
N HIS A 501 7.09 -2.06 14.58
CA HIS A 501 7.75 -0.78 14.86
C HIS A 501 7.22 0.01 16.07
N LYS A 502 6.37 -0.59 16.90
CA LYS A 502 5.91 0.00 18.16
C LYS A 502 6.74 -0.51 19.33
N ASP A 503 7.34 0.41 20.08
CA ASP A 503 8.13 0.09 21.28
C ASP A 503 7.28 -0.67 22.32
N LEU A 504 7.81 -1.81 22.76
CA LEU A 504 7.27 -2.61 23.85
C LEU A 504 7.79 -2.13 25.21
N LEU A 505 9.02 -1.65 25.26
CA LEU A 505 9.63 -1.19 26.50
C LEU A 505 9.41 0.33 26.63
N LYS A 506 8.77 0.76 27.72
CA LYS A 506 8.61 2.21 28.02
C LYS A 506 9.95 2.86 28.37
N LYS A 507 10.87 2.09 28.95
CA LYS A 507 12.23 2.49 29.34
C LYS A 507 13.16 1.31 29.12
N SER A 508 14.36 1.59 28.63
CA SER A 508 15.46 0.62 28.60
C SER A 508 16.40 0.87 29.77
N SER A 509 17.07 -0.17 30.24
CA SER A 509 18.13 -0.06 31.25
C SER A 509 19.39 -0.80 30.79
N PRO A 510 20.57 -0.39 31.27
CA PRO A 510 21.78 -1.18 31.16
C PRO A 510 21.54 -2.65 31.55
N GLY A 511 22.25 -3.59 30.92
CA GLY A 511 22.07 -5.03 31.12
C GLY A 511 21.17 -5.68 30.07
N ILE A 512 20.39 -6.70 30.48
CA ILE A 512 19.58 -7.52 29.57
C ILE A 512 18.13 -7.08 29.62
N ASN A 513 17.65 -6.52 28.52
CA ASN A 513 16.28 -6.10 28.34
C ASN A 513 15.53 -7.24 27.65
N TYR A 514 14.44 -7.72 28.25
CA TYR A 514 13.77 -8.96 27.85
C TYR A 514 12.29 -8.75 27.54
N ALA A 515 11.79 -9.46 26.53
CA ALA A 515 10.37 -9.60 26.26
C ALA A 515 10.02 -11.02 25.80
N GLU A 516 8.89 -11.55 26.30
CA GLU A 516 8.29 -12.81 25.86
C GLU A 516 7.05 -12.54 25.02
N ILE A 517 6.95 -13.19 23.87
CA ILE A 517 5.83 -13.07 22.94
C ILE A 517 5.17 -14.42 22.75
N ASN A 518 3.85 -14.45 23.00
CA ASN A 518 3.01 -15.57 22.64
C ASN A 518 2.87 -15.62 21.11
N THR A 519 3.31 -16.70 20.47
CA THR A 519 3.23 -16.82 19.00
C THR A 519 1.82 -17.06 18.47
N LYS A 520 0.92 -17.65 19.28
CA LYS A 520 -0.47 -17.91 18.90
C LYS A 520 -1.30 -16.61 18.86
N PHE A 521 -1.05 -15.70 19.80
CA PHE A 521 -1.82 -14.46 19.93
C PHE A 521 -1.05 -13.21 19.50
N LEU A 522 0.25 -13.34 19.24
CA LEU A 522 1.18 -12.24 18.93
C LEU A 522 1.07 -11.11 19.97
N ARG A 523 0.96 -11.51 21.25
CA ARG A 523 0.86 -10.61 22.42
C ARG A 523 2.08 -10.81 23.31
N VAL A 524 2.52 -9.71 23.90
CA VAL A 524 3.55 -9.74 24.93
C VAL A 524 2.99 -10.36 26.19
N ILE A 525 3.61 -11.43 26.69
CA ILE A 525 3.24 -12.12 27.92
C ILE A 525 3.94 -11.45 29.10
N SER A 526 5.26 -11.27 28.99
CA SER A 526 6.10 -10.77 30.06
C SER A 526 7.19 -9.83 29.52
N ARG A 527 7.64 -8.90 30.37
CA ARG A 527 8.73 -7.95 30.11
C ARG A 527 9.51 -7.81 31.40
N ASP A 528 10.83 -7.85 31.32
CA ASP A 528 11.68 -7.72 32.50
C ASP A 528 13.02 -7.08 32.13
N LEU A 529 13.70 -6.54 33.14
CA LEU A 529 15.01 -5.91 33.04
C LEU A 529 15.96 -6.62 34.00
N PHE A 530 16.98 -7.28 33.46
CA PHE A 530 17.94 -8.04 34.26
C PHE A 530 19.26 -7.26 34.35
N TYR A 531 19.45 -6.59 35.48
CA TYR A 531 20.67 -5.83 35.79
C TYR A 531 21.67 -6.60 36.68
N ILE A 532 21.21 -7.48 37.59
CA ILE A 532 22.08 -8.10 38.63
C ILE A 532 22.03 -9.65 38.74
N SER A 533 21.02 -10.35 38.22
CA SER A 533 20.89 -11.81 38.44
C SER A 533 20.75 -12.63 37.16
N SER A 534 21.86 -13.25 36.72
CA SER A 534 21.88 -14.23 35.62
C SER A 534 21.12 -15.52 35.97
N GLU A 535 21.06 -15.91 37.25
CA GLU A 535 20.22 -17.02 37.71
C GLU A 535 18.72 -16.73 37.59
N ARG A 536 18.29 -15.50 37.92
CA ARG A 536 16.90 -15.10 37.72
C ARG A 536 16.54 -15.14 36.23
N LEU A 537 17.43 -14.67 35.36
CA LEU A 537 17.24 -14.79 33.91
C LEU A 537 17.13 -16.25 33.48
N ALA A 538 18.01 -17.13 33.93
CA ALA A 538 17.94 -18.57 33.62
C ALA A 538 16.59 -19.18 34.03
N ASN A 539 16.12 -18.91 35.26
CA ASN A 539 14.83 -19.37 35.75
C ASN A 539 13.66 -18.81 34.92
N THR A 540 13.69 -17.52 34.58
CA THR A 540 12.66 -16.90 33.71
C THR A 540 12.65 -17.56 32.34
N LEU A 541 13.82 -17.77 31.74
CA LEU A 541 13.93 -18.41 30.42
C LEU A 541 13.46 -19.86 30.45
N GLU A 542 13.75 -20.63 31.50
CA GLU A 542 13.25 -22.00 31.68
C GLU A 542 11.72 -22.06 31.82
N ALA A 543 11.11 -21.04 32.44
CA ALA A 543 9.66 -20.94 32.60
C ALA A 543 8.89 -20.52 31.32
N VAL A 544 9.58 -20.01 30.29
CA VAL A 544 8.96 -19.66 29.00
C VAL A 544 8.31 -20.89 28.37
N SER A 545 7.03 -20.78 28.00
CA SER A 545 6.31 -21.86 27.35
C SER A 545 6.89 -22.21 25.98
N LYS A 546 6.86 -23.50 25.63
CA LYS A 546 7.28 -23.99 24.30
C LYS A 546 6.59 -23.22 23.20
N GLY A 547 7.36 -22.84 22.19
CA GLY A 547 6.85 -22.17 20.99
C GLY A 547 6.68 -20.65 21.13
N ASN A 548 6.82 -20.08 22.33
CA ASN A 548 6.90 -18.63 22.51
C ASN A 548 8.23 -18.10 21.99
N ILE A 549 8.23 -16.81 21.64
CA ILE A 549 9.42 -16.09 21.20
C ILE A 549 9.97 -15.28 22.36
N VAL A 550 11.29 -15.35 22.51
CA VAL A 550 12.07 -14.55 23.44
C VAL A 550 12.85 -13.53 22.64
N ILE A 551 12.70 -12.26 23.00
CA ILE A 551 13.53 -11.17 22.48
C ILE A 551 14.40 -10.66 23.61
N MET A 552 15.69 -10.50 23.34
CA MET A 552 16.64 -9.88 24.27
C MET A 552 17.45 -8.82 23.53
N GLY A 553 17.58 -7.64 24.15
CA GLY A 553 18.57 -6.65 23.76
C GLY A 553 19.49 -6.38 24.94
N ILE A 554 20.79 -6.40 24.69
CA ILE A 554 21.82 -6.26 25.70
C ILE A 554 22.68 -5.06 25.34
N TYR A 555 22.80 -4.12 26.27
CA TYR A 555 23.69 -2.96 26.14
C TYR A 555 24.32 -2.62 27.49
N ASP A 556 25.51 -2.00 27.45
CA ASP A 556 26.35 -1.75 28.62
C ASP A 556 26.76 -3.05 29.36
N ASN A 557 27.51 -2.94 30.46
CA ASN A 557 28.04 -4.04 31.28
C ASN A 557 26.95 -5.04 31.68
N SER A 558 26.63 -5.98 30.79
CA SER A 558 25.85 -7.16 31.12
C SER A 558 26.69 -8.01 32.06
N LEU A 559 26.09 -8.43 33.18
CA LEU A 559 26.75 -9.30 34.14
C LEU A 559 27.41 -10.49 33.44
N PRO A 560 28.48 -11.06 34.04
CA PRO A 560 28.92 -12.39 33.66
C PRO A 560 27.73 -13.36 33.76
N LEU A 561 27.35 -13.91 32.61
CA LEU A 561 26.30 -14.91 32.54
C LEU A 561 26.82 -16.20 33.17
N THR A 562 26.09 -16.74 34.15
CA THR A 562 26.37 -18.09 34.68
C THR A 562 26.34 -19.11 33.55
N THR A 563 27.16 -20.17 33.66
CA THR A 563 27.17 -21.30 32.71
C THR A 563 25.76 -21.84 32.45
N ARG A 564 24.94 -21.97 33.51
CA ARG A 564 23.54 -22.38 33.40
C ARG A 564 22.72 -21.47 32.49
N CYS A 565 22.78 -20.16 32.70
CA CYS A 565 22.07 -19.19 31.85
C CYS A 565 22.54 -19.27 30.38
N VAL A 566 23.85 -19.38 30.14
CA VAL A 566 24.41 -19.57 28.80
C VAL A 566 23.87 -20.84 28.16
N ASP A 567 23.83 -21.95 28.90
CA ASP A 567 23.30 -23.23 28.43
C ASP A 567 21.80 -23.17 28.12
N VAL A 568 21.00 -22.45 28.91
CA VAL A 568 19.57 -22.25 28.62
C VAL A 568 19.40 -21.46 27.32
N ILE A 569 20.12 -20.34 27.16
CA ILE A 569 20.03 -19.51 25.95
C ILE A 569 20.52 -20.29 24.71
N LYS A 570 21.60 -21.04 24.84
CA LYS A 570 22.17 -21.84 23.75
C LYS A 570 21.29 -23.03 23.39
N ASN A 571 20.95 -23.87 24.37
CA ASN A 571 20.34 -25.17 24.13
C ASN A 571 18.81 -25.09 23.97
N GLN A 572 18.15 -24.07 24.55
CA GLN A 572 16.69 -23.95 24.51
C GLN A 572 16.18 -22.81 23.62
N LEU A 573 17.04 -21.84 23.27
CA LEU A 573 16.69 -20.72 22.39
C LEU A 573 17.57 -20.63 21.13
N GLY A 574 18.66 -21.40 21.02
CA GLY A 574 19.43 -21.53 19.79
C GLY A 574 20.53 -20.49 19.55
N SER A 575 20.93 -19.74 20.58
CA SER A 575 22.04 -18.77 20.43
C SER A 575 23.38 -19.47 20.21
N LYS A 576 24.19 -18.96 19.29
CA LYS A 576 25.59 -19.33 19.07
C LYS A 576 26.55 -18.26 19.56
N LEU A 577 26.15 -17.00 19.55
CA LEU A 577 26.98 -15.84 19.92
C LEU A 577 26.93 -15.53 21.42
N ILE A 578 25.99 -16.08 22.19
CA ILE A 578 25.91 -15.80 23.63
C ILE A 578 27.19 -16.20 24.39
N LYS A 579 27.86 -17.27 23.95
CA LYS A 579 29.13 -17.73 24.54
C LYS A 579 30.33 -16.82 24.22
N THR A 580 30.23 -16.02 23.17
CA THR A 580 31.29 -15.11 22.73
C THR A 580 31.09 -13.70 23.28
N MET A 581 30.00 -13.46 24.02
CA MET A 581 29.75 -12.19 24.65
C MET A 581 30.79 -11.90 25.72
N THR A 582 31.39 -10.72 25.63
CA THR A 582 32.19 -10.11 26.68
C THR A 582 31.45 -8.91 27.25
N MET A 583 31.96 -8.34 28.36
CA MET A 583 31.45 -7.08 28.92
C MET A 583 31.58 -5.89 27.96
N GLU A 584 32.29 -6.04 26.84
CA GLU A 584 32.44 -5.02 25.81
C GLU A 584 31.50 -5.25 24.61
N ASN A 585 30.53 -6.16 24.72
CA ASN A 585 29.62 -6.47 23.62
C ASN A 585 28.17 -6.07 23.88
N SER A 586 27.53 -5.60 22.81
CA SER A 586 26.08 -5.50 22.73
C SER A 586 25.54 -6.67 21.91
N LEU A 587 24.34 -7.12 22.25
CA LEU A 587 23.68 -8.24 21.57
C LEU A 587 22.22 -7.91 21.33
N CYS A 588 21.81 -8.03 20.08
CA CYS A 588 20.42 -8.18 19.68
C CYS A 588 20.13 -9.67 19.51
N PHE A 589 19.04 -10.16 20.10
CA PHE A 589 18.67 -11.58 20.06
C PHE A 589 17.16 -11.77 19.92
N ILE A 590 16.76 -12.66 19.00
CA ILE A 590 15.39 -13.16 18.87
C ILE A 590 15.49 -14.69 18.71
N GLY A 591 14.86 -15.43 19.63
CA GLY A 591 14.87 -16.89 19.62
C GLY A 591 13.51 -17.49 19.97
N LYS A 592 13.21 -18.67 19.44
CA LYS A 592 11.97 -19.41 19.76
C LYS A 592 12.27 -20.51 20.77
N LYS A 593 11.47 -20.58 21.83
CA LYS A 593 11.60 -21.59 22.86
C LYS A 593 11.30 -22.99 22.31
N VAL A 594 12.26 -23.91 22.46
CA VAL A 594 12.08 -25.34 22.16
C VAL A 594 12.02 -26.18 23.44
N GLU A 595 11.57 -27.42 23.31
CA GLU A 595 11.63 -28.41 24.39
C GLU A 595 13.08 -28.77 24.74
N LYS A 596 13.32 -29.05 26.02
CA LYS A 596 14.62 -29.51 26.49
C LYS A 596 14.99 -30.81 25.77
N GLY A 597 16.18 -30.84 25.17
CA GLY A 597 16.66 -31.98 24.38
C GLY A 597 16.31 -31.93 22.88
N SER A 598 15.45 -31.02 22.45
CA SER A 598 15.26 -30.72 21.03
C SER A 598 16.41 -29.86 20.50
N SER A 599 16.83 -30.06 19.25
CA SER A 599 17.76 -29.13 18.60
C SER A 599 17.04 -27.79 18.36
N PRO A 600 17.46 -26.68 18.98
CA PRO A 600 16.81 -25.41 18.73
C PRO A 600 16.97 -24.99 17.26
N ASP A 601 15.93 -24.33 16.74
CA ASP A 601 16.05 -23.52 15.53
C ASP A 601 17.12 -22.44 15.76
N LEU A 602 17.80 -22.01 14.70
CA LEU A 602 18.86 -21.01 14.85
C LEU A 602 18.24 -19.69 15.31
N ALA A 603 18.80 -19.10 16.37
CA ALA A 603 18.38 -17.77 16.79
C ALA A 603 18.89 -16.68 15.84
N ILE A 604 18.19 -15.55 15.85
CA ILE A 604 18.57 -14.33 15.13
C ILE A 604 19.37 -13.50 16.10
N GLU A 605 20.63 -13.31 15.80
CA GLU A 605 21.52 -12.61 16.70
C GLU A 605 22.51 -11.72 15.96
N CYS A 606 22.78 -10.57 16.54
CA CYS A 606 23.75 -9.61 16.04
C CYS A 606 24.60 -9.15 17.24
N LEU A 607 25.91 -9.39 17.18
CA LEU A 607 26.89 -9.03 18.20
C LEU A 607 27.77 -7.87 17.74
N GLY A 608 27.98 -6.87 18.59
CA GLY A 608 28.68 -5.62 18.27
C GLY A 608 29.46 -5.14 19.48
N LYS A 609 30.37 -4.17 19.28
CA LYS A 609 31.27 -3.70 20.35
C LYS A 609 30.71 -2.42 20.99
N ILE A 610 30.71 -2.34 22.32
CA ILE A 610 30.16 -1.26 23.17
C ILE A 610 30.82 0.11 22.96
N TYR A 611 32.02 0.13 22.37
CA TYR A 611 32.76 1.37 22.06
C TYR A 611 32.74 1.77 20.59
N SER A 612 31.99 1.02 19.77
CA SER A 612 31.68 1.46 18.42
C SER A 612 30.41 2.31 18.51
N ASP A 613 30.33 3.45 17.83
CA ASP A 613 29.13 4.30 17.77
C ASP A 613 27.93 3.63 17.06
N HIS A 614 27.88 2.28 17.09
CA HIS A 614 27.16 1.46 16.15
C HIS A 614 25.91 0.87 16.80
N SER A 615 24.77 1.17 16.19
CA SER A 615 23.50 0.55 16.53
C SER A 615 23.39 -0.85 15.94
N MET A 616 23.12 -1.82 16.78
CA MET A 616 22.81 -3.19 16.36
C MET A 616 21.33 -3.31 16.07
N VAL A 617 20.97 -3.95 14.95
CA VAL A 617 19.57 -4.22 14.63
C VAL A 617 19.41 -5.69 14.25
N SER A 618 18.49 -6.38 14.93
CA SER A 618 17.98 -7.68 14.50
C SER A 618 16.48 -7.58 14.24
N THR A 619 16.05 -8.05 13.07
CA THR A 619 14.64 -8.13 12.70
C THR A 619 14.24 -9.55 12.37
N MET A 620 13.08 -9.95 12.85
CA MET A 620 12.40 -11.20 12.50
C MET A 620 11.02 -10.89 11.94
N ARG A 621 10.69 -11.43 10.76
CA ARG A 621 9.30 -11.43 10.27
C ARG A 621 8.62 -12.75 10.62
N ILE A 622 7.50 -12.68 11.35
CA ILE A 622 6.67 -13.84 11.66
C ILE A 622 5.46 -13.81 10.73
N GLN A 623 5.47 -14.61 9.68
CA GLN A 623 4.29 -14.81 8.87
C GLN A 623 3.26 -15.65 9.63
N SER A 624 1.97 -15.31 9.48
CA SER A 624 0.89 -16.18 9.95
C SER A 624 1.06 -17.55 9.30
N LEU A 625 1.42 -18.55 10.10
CA LEU A 625 1.64 -19.93 9.66
C LEU A 625 0.33 -20.64 9.24
N ASN A 626 -0.77 -19.92 9.06
CA ASN A 626 -2.03 -20.46 8.57
C ASN A 626 -2.01 -20.78 7.07
N GLY A 627 -0.82 -20.86 6.44
CA GLY A 627 -0.65 -21.34 5.07
C GLY A 627 -0.69 -22.87 5.03
N ASP A 628 -1.30 -23.42 3.99
CA ASP A 628 -1.41 -24.86 3.74
C ASP A 628 -0.05 -25.57 3.92
N SER A 629 -0.10 -26.75 4.55
CA SER A 629 1.07 -27.56 4.96
C SER A 629 1.95 -28.09 3.83
N THR A 630 1.77 -27.62 2.60
CA THR A 630 2.44 -28.12 1.39
C THR A 630 3.58 -27.22 0.92
N SER A 631 3.71 -25.97 1.40
CA SER A 631 4.81 -25.08 1.00
C SER A 631 6.12 -25.44 1.71
N THR A 632 7.22 -25.50 0.96
CA THR A 632 8.56 -25.57 1.59
C THR A 632 8.92 -24.20 2.16
N VAL A 633 9.51 -24.18 3.36
CA VAL A 633 9.89 -22.95 4.06
C VAL A 633 11.41 -22.90 4.15
N LYS A 634 12.00 -21.76 3.78
CA LYS A 634 13.44 -21.49 3.92
C LYS A 634 13.70 -20.54 5.07
N ASP A 635 14.66 -20.90 5.92
CA ASP A 635 15.19 -20.01 6.97
C ASP A 635 16.33 -19.17 6.37
N ILE A 636 16.10 -17.87 6.19
CA ILE A 636 17.04 -16.97 5.52
C ILE A 636 17.58 -15.98 6.54
N ILE A 637 18.90 -15.87 6.63
CA ILE A 637 19.60 -14.89 7.47
C ILE A 637 20.54 -14.06 6.61
N VAL A 638 20.43 -12.74 6.74
CA VAL A 638 21.21 -11.78 5.95
C VAL A 638 21.88 -10.81 6.90
N TYR A 639 23.20 -10.72 6.79
CA TYR A 639 24.03 -9.86 7.63
C TYR A 639 24.86 -8.91 6.79
N SER A 640 24.83 -7.63 7.13
CA SER A 640 25.61 -6.56 6.50
C SER A 640 26.33 -5.74 7.57
N SER A 641 27.59 -5.39 7.30
CA SER A 641 28.41 -4.46 8.08
C SER A 641 29.47 -3.83 7.18
N LYS A 642 30.28 -2.90 7.71
CA LYS A 642 31.40 -2.29 6.98
C LYS A 642 32.34 -3.33 6.37
N ASP A 643 32.79 -4.26 7.21
CA ASP A 643 33.94 -5.11 6.91
C ASP A 643 33.53 -6.54 6.52
N LYS A 644 32.27 -6.89 6.74
CA LYS A 644 31.76 -8.24 6.52
C LYS A 644 30.31 -8.23 6.10
N SER A 645 29.98 -9.10 5.15
CA SER A 645 28.61 -9.47 4.84
C SER A 645 28.49 -10.98 4.68
N TYR A 646 27.29 -11.52 4.88
CA TYR A 646 27.00 -12.92 4.55
C TYR A 646 25.51 -13.20 4.41
N ILE A 647 25.20 -14.25 3.64
CA ILE A 647 23.86 -14.82 3.49
C ILE A 647 23.92 -16.28 3.94
N LYS A 648 23.00 -16.68 4.82
CA LYS A 648 22.77 -18.08 5.20
C LYS A 648 21.36 -18.49 4.83
N ILE A 649 21.22 -19.68 4.25
CA ILE A 649 19.93 -20.29 3.94
C ILE A 649 19.92 -21.68 4.57
N ASP A 650 18.89 -22.01 5.34
CA ASP A 650 18.76 -23.27 6.08
C ASP A 650 20.01 -23.60 6.92
N LYS A 651 20.55 -22.58 7.60
CA LYS A 651 21.77 -22.61 8.43
C LYS A 651 23.08 -22.80 7.64
N GLN A 652 23.04 -22.95 6.32
CA GLN A 652 24.22 -23.07 5.46
C GLN A 652 24.67 -21.70 4.95
N LEU A 653 25.97 -21.39 5.07
CA LEU A 653 26.58 -20.21 4.46
C LEU A 653 26.62 -20.39 2.94
N ILE A 654 26.11 -19.41 2.20
CA ILE A 654 26.19 -19.40 0.74
C ILE A 654 27.53 -18.80 0.33
N GLY A 655 28.38 -19.61 -0.32
CA GLY A 655 29.76 -19.26 -0.63
C GLY A 655 30.71 -19.28 0.58
N SER A 656 31.97 -18.91 0.37
CA SER A 656 32.94 -18.66 1.44
C SER A 656 32.95 -17.19 1.85
N GLU A 657 33.38 -16.87 3.08
CA GLU A 657 33.43 -15.48 3.55
C GLU A 657 34.30 -14.57 2.65
N SER A 658 35.32 -15.13 2.00
CA SER A 658 36.19 -14.44 1.05
C SER A 658 35.54 -14.09 -0.30
N GLN A 659 34.40 -14.72 -0.64
CA GLN A 659 33.69 -14.44 -1.90
C GLN A 659 32.80 -13.19 -1.83
N TYR A 660 32.50 -12.71 -0.63
CA TYR A 660 31.73 -11.48 -0.43
C TYR A 660 32.63 -10.27 -0.67
N LYS A 661 32.17 -9.36 -1.53
CA LYS A 661 32.92 -8.20 -2.03
C LYS A 661 32.22 -6.90 -1.67
N ASN A 662 32.98 -5.80 -1.71
CA ASN A 662 32.44 -4.45 -1.54
C ASN A 662 31.37 -4.14 -2.61
N GLY A 663 30.31 -3.43 -2.22
CA GLY A 663 29.13 -3.18 -3.03
C GLY A 663 27.94 -3.97 -2.50
N ILE A 664 27.15 -4.57 -3.39
CA ILE A 664 26.07 -5.50 -3.03
C ILE A 664 26.42 -6.93 -3.45
N ASN A 665 26.03 -7.86 -2.60
CA ASN A 665 26.17 -9.29 -2.81
C ASN A 665 24.76 -9.87 -2.82
N ILE A 666 24.44 -10.68 -3.82
CA ILE A 666 23.10 -11.22 -4.02
C ILE A 666 23.11 -12.74 -4.09
N VAL A 667 22.04 -13.33 -3.60
CA VAL A 667 21.69 -14.73 -3.79
C VAL A 667 20.21 -14.79 -4.16
N THR A 668 19.87 -15.65 -5.11
CA THR A 668 18.49 -15.85 -5.54
C THR A 668 18.00 -17.24 -5.14
N ILE A 669 16.70 -17.37 -4.89
CA ILE A 669 16.05 -18.67 -4.70
C ILE A 669 14.89 -18.75 -5.69
N THR A 670 14.94 -19.73 -6.57
CA THR A 670 13.88 -19.97 -7.54
C THR A 670 12.61 -20.40 -6.79
N ASN A 671 11.49 -19.70 -7.00
CA ASN A 671 10.29 -19.94 -6.20
C ASN A 671 9.58 -21.27 -6.54
N SER A 672 9.77 -21.84 -7.73
CA SER A 672 9.08 -23.09 -8.11
C SER A 672 9.69 -24.36 -7.52
N ASP A 673 11.01 -24.39 -7.32
CA ASP A 673 11.75 -25.59 -6.91
C ASP A 673 12.62 -25.36 -5.65
N GLY A 674 12.70 -24.11 -5.18
CA GLY A 674 13.55 -23.71 -4.07
C GLY A 674 15.04 -23.85 -4.33
N LYS A 675 15.46 -23.92 -5.60
CA LYS A 675 16.87 -23.97 -5.98
C LYS A 675 17.57 -22.67 -5.60
N ILE A 676 18.64 -22.81 -4.82
CA ILE A 676 19.49 -21.69 -4.40
C ILE A 676 20.49 -21.39 -5.53
N GLY A 677 20.53 -20.14 -5.97
CA GLY A 677 21.50 -19.62 -6.94
C GLY A 677 22.89 -19.43 -6.34
N ASN A 678 23.86 -19.11 -7.21
CA ASN A 678 25.22 -18.78 -6.78
C ASN A 678 25.27 -17.38 -6.14
N LEU A 679 26.32 -17.13 -5.35
CA LEU A 679 26.63 -15.80 -4.85
C LEU A 679 27.14 -14.91 -6.00
N GLU A 680 26.45 -13.82 -6.27
CA GLU A 680 26.79 -12.84 -7.31
C GLU A 680 27.12 -11.48 -6.67
N ASN A 681 28.07 -10.74 -7.23
CA ASN A 681 28.61 -9.52 -6.60
C ASN A 681 28.59 -8.32 -7.57
N TYR A 682 28.09 -7.17 -7.11
CA TYR A 682 27.98 -5.95 -7.91
C TYR A 682 28.58 -4.76 -7.18
N GLN A 683 29.58 -4.13 -7.80
CA GLN A 683 30.18 -2.90 -7.31
C GLN A 683 29.35 -1.72 -7.79
N LEU A 684 28.52 -1.19 -6.90
CA LEU A 684 27.59 -0.11 -7.25
C LEU A 684 28.28 1.22 -7.58
N SER A 685 29.57 1.40 -7.27
CA SER A 685 30.34 2.53 -7.79
C SER A 685 30.54 2.50 -9.32
N ASN A 686 30.24 1.38 -9.99
CA ASN A 686 30.37 1.21 -11.43
C ASN A 686 28.98 1.09 -12.10
N THR A 687 28.66 2.00 -13.02
CA THR A 687 27.40 2.01 -13.78
C THR A 687 27.16 0.71 -14.57
N GLU A 688 28.21 0.07 -15.08
CA GLU A 688 28.09 -1.23 -15.75
C GLU A 688 27.56 -2.30 -14.81
N HIS A 689 28.06 -2.35 -13.57
CA HIS A 689 27.58 -3.30 -12.57
C HIS A 689 26.14 -2.99 -12.13
N ILE A 690 25.71 -1.73 -12.15
CA ILE A 690 24.31 -1.36 -11.91
C ILE A 690 23.41 -1.93 -13.01
N ASN A 691 23.83 -1.80 -14.27
CA ASN A 691 23.09 -2.35 -15.41
C ASN A 691 23.08 -3.89 -15.38
N LEU A 692 24.20 -4.52 -15.02
CA LEU A 692 24.26 -5.97 -14.83
C LEU A 692 23.33 -6.44 -13.70
N PHE A 693 23.28 -5.72 -12.59
CA PHE A 693 22.33 -5.99 -11.50
C PHE A 693 20.89 -5.83 -11.99
N HIS A 694 20.59 -4.75 -12.72
CA HIS A 694 19.27 -4.50 -13.28
C HIS A 694 18.80 -5.61 -14.21
N ASN A 695 19.64 -5.97 -15.19
CA ASN A 695 19.39 -7.06 -16.13
C ASN A 695 19.21 -8.39 -15.38
N ARG A 696 20.03 -8.64 -14.36
CA ARG A 696 19.89 -9.83 -13.54
C ARG A 696 18.52 -9.92 -12.87
N ILE A 697 18.01 -8.82 -12.31
CA ILE A 697 16.65 -8.79 -11.73
C ILE A 697 15.58 -9.02 -12.80
N LEU A 698 15.74 -8.46 -14.00
CA LEU A 698 14.80 -8.67 -15.10
C LEU A 698 14.71 -10.13 -15.58
N GLU A 699 15.83 -10.87 -15.53
CA GLU A 699 15.91 -12.29 -15.92
C GLU A 699 15.21 -13.24 -14.94
N LEU A 700 15.00 -12.82 -13.68
CA LEU A 700 14.36 -13.66 -12.66
C LEU A 700 12.89 -13.90 -12.96
N LYS A 701 12.41 -15.09 -12.59
CA LYS A 701 10.98 -15.42 -12.73
C LYS A 701 10.18 -14.68 -11.67
N GLU A 702 8.89 -14.50 -11.94
CA GLU A 702 7.97 -13.90 -10.97
C GLU A 702 8.04 -14.67 -9.64
N LYS A 703 8.12 -13.91 -8.53
CA LYS A 703 8.19 -14.39 -7.15
C LYS A 703 9.50 -15.07 -6.72
N ASP A 704 10.49 -15.22 -7.61
CA ASP A 704 11.83 -15.65 -7.18
C ASP A 704 12.31 -14.75 -6.03
N ILE A 705 12.83 -15.37 -4.98
CA ILE A 705 13.31 -14.65 -3.79
C ILE A 705 14.67 -14.05 -4.14
N VAL A 706 14.85 -12.77 -3.84
CA VAL A 706 16.10 -12.05 -4.03
C VAL A 706 16.61 -11.59 -2.68
N ILE A 707 17.78 -12.08 -2.32
CA ILE A 707 18.45 -11.78 -1.07
C ILE A 707 19.61 -10.86 -1.38
N VAL A 708 19.66 -9.69 -0.75
CA VAL A 708 20.71 -8.68 -0.96
C VAL A 708 21.36 -8.33 0.36
N THR A 709 22.69 -8.30 0.38
CA THR A 709 23.47 -7.72 1.48
C THR A 709 24.55 -6.79 0.95
N SER A 710 24.74 -5.64 1.58
CA SER A 710 25.87 -4.76 1.26
C SER A 710 27.11 -5.08 2.10
N GLN A 711 28.28 -4.81 1.54
CA GLN A 711 29.56 -4.79 2.25
C GLN A 711 30.31 -3.51 1.89
N GLY A 712 30.87 -2.85 2.89
CA GLY A 712 31.51 -1.55 2.72
C GLY A 712 30.51 -0.44 2.41
N SER A 713 30.88 0.43 1.47
CA SER A 713 30.04 1.54 0.99
C SER A 713 29.19 1.07 -0.18
N ILE A 714 27.90 1.41 -0.18
CA ILE A 714 27.01 1.24 -1.35
C ILE A 714 27.44 2.19 -2.49
N GLY A 715 28.35 3.14 -2.23
CA GLY A 715 29.15 3.83 -3.26
C GLY A 715 28.40 4.82 -4.14
N ILE A 716 27.06 4.83 -4.08
CA ILE A 716 26.20 5.78 -4.77
C ILE A 716 25.27 6.40 -3.73
N THR A 717 25.04 7.71 -3.81
CA THR A 717 23.81 8.24 -3.20
C THR A 717 22.64 7.73 -4.05
N PRO A 718 21.68 6.98 -3.48
CA PRO A 718 20.51 6.48 -4.22
C PRO A 718 19.83 7.58 -5.02
N LYS A 719 19.94 8.84 -4.58
CA LYS A 719 19.45 10.04 -5.28
C LYS A 719 19.84 10.13 -6.76
N GLN A 720 20.94 9.51 -7.22
CA GLN A 720 21.49 9.74 -8.55
C GLN A 720 21.30 8.62 -9.59
N ASN A 721 20.87 7.40 -9.23
CA ASN A 721 20.71 6.32 -10.20
C ASN A 721 19.31 5.70 -10.16
N ASP A 722 18.44 6.11 -11.10
CA ASP A 722 17.05 5.66 -11.19
C ASP A 722 16.95 4.17 -11.54
N THR A 723 17.88 3.62 -12.34
CA THR A 723 17.95 2.18 -12.68
C THR A 723 18.15 1.31 -11.43
N LEU A 724 18.99 1.75 -10.50
CA LEU A 724 19.21 1.05 -9.23
C LEU A 724 17.96 1.09 -8.34
N LYS A 725 17.32 2.25 -8.20
CA LYS A 725 16.05 2.40 -7.44
C LYS A 725 14.98 1.48 -7.98
N HIS A 726 14.87 1.47 -9.30
CA HIS A 726 13.93 0.65 -10.02
C HIS A 726 14.19 -0.84 -9.78
N SER A 727 15.45 -1.27 -9.81
CA SER A 727 15.85 -2.65 -9.50
C SER A 727 15.48 -3.07 -8.08
N PHE A 728 15.67 -2.20 -7.09
CA PHE A 728 15.21 -2.46 -5.73
C PHE A 728 13.68 -2.47 -5.61
N THR A 729 13.00 -1.56 -6.31
CA THR A 729 11.53 -1.51 -6.33
C THR A 729 10.93 -2.78 -6.95
N MET A 730 11.55 -3.33 -8.00
CA MET A 730 11.16 -4.59 -8.66
C MET A 730 11.25 -5.82 -7.74
N ILE A 731 11.98 -5.74 -6.63
CA ILE A 731 12.04 -6.80 -5.60
C ILE A 731 11.24 -6.44 -4.34
N GLY A 732 10.48 -5.34 -4.38
CA GLY A 732 9.61 -4.87 -3.30
C GLY A 732 10.29 -4.01 -2.23
N ALA A 733 11.54 -3.58 -2.43
CA ALA A 733 12.27 -2.73 -1.50
C ALA A 733 11.94 -1.25 -1.72
N CYS A 734 11.74 -0.49 -0.64
CA CYS A 734 11.35 0.93 -0.65
C CYS A 734 12.28 1.83 0.17
N ARG A 735 12.99 1.26 1.16
CA ARG A 735 13.91 2.01 2.04
C ARG A 735 15.24 2.36 1.36
N HIS A 736 15.48 1.86 0.16
CA HIS A 736 16.64 2.23 -0.65
C HIS A 736 16.73 3.74 -0.92
N LEU A 737 15.62 4.48 -0.88
CA LEU A 737 15.61 5.95 -1.01
C LEU A 737 16.25 6.69 0.17
N LEU A 738 16.36 6.01 1.31
CA LEU A 738 16.85 6.58 2.56
C LEU A 738 18.33 6.25 2.83
N LEU A 739 18.95 5.46 1.95
CA LEU A 739 20.34 5.07 2.11
C LEU A 739 21.26 6.26 1.84
N GLU A 740 22.29 6.35 2.67
CA GLU A 740 23.47 7.17 2.45
C GLU A 740 24.62 6.30 1.94
N SER A 741 25.68 6.92 1.39
CA SER A 741 26.83 6.19 0.85
C SER A 741 27.46 5.22 1.86
N SER A 742 27.49 5.59 3.15
CA SER A 742 28.03 4.78 4.25
C SER A 742 27.04 3.77 4.85
N SER A 743 25.90 3.51 4.21
CA SER A 743 24.86 2.67 4.80
C SER A 743 25.14 1.17 4.62
N CYS A 744 24.86 0.40 5.67
CA CYS A 744 24.70 -1.05 5.55
C CYS A 744 23.25 -1.36 5.19
N TYR A 745 23.03 -2.37 4.35
CA TYR A 745 21.71 -2.67 3.81
C TYR A 745 21.51 -4.17 3.59
N CYS A 746 20.40 -4.69 4.11
CA CYS A 746 19.95 -6.06 3.93
C CYS A 746 18.54 -6.06 3.37
N ILE A 747 18.26 -6.95 2.41
CA ILE A 747 16.96 -7.12 1.79
C ILE A 747 16.67 -8.61 1.64
N ILE A 748 15.47 -9.03 1.99
CA ILE A 748 14.83 -10.25 1.50
C ILE A 748 13.57 -9.80 0.74
N GLY A 749 13.65 -9.80 -0.58
CA GLY A 749 12.58 -9.38 -1.48
C GLY A 749 12.12 -10.55 -2.36
N ARG A 750 11.07 -10.34 -3.15
CA ARG A 750 10.74 -11.25 -4.26
C ARG A 750 10.58 -10.46 -5.54
N ARG A 751 11.04 -11.00 -6.66
CA ARG A 751 10.81 -10.41 -7.98
C ARG A 751 9.32 -10.18 -8.22
N ASN A 752 8.97 -9.01 -8.73
CA ASN A 752 7.59 -8.56 -8.95
C ASN A 752 6.75 -8.42 -7.68
N SER A 753 7.41 -8.27 -6.53
CA SER A 753 6.72 -7.84 -5.31
C SER A 753 6.28 -6.39 -5.41
N ARG A 754 5.19 -6.07 -4.71
CA ARG A 754 4.74 -4.70 -4.52
C ARG A 754 5.80 -3.94 -3.72
N CYS A 755 5.95 -2.65 -4.01
CA CYS A 755 6.83 -1.76 -3.28
C CYS A 755 6.53 -1.85 -1.77
N ALA A 756 7.57 -1.78 -0.94
CA ALA A 756 7.53 -1.91 0.52
C ALA A 756 7.18 -3.31 1.07
N LEU A 757 7.02 -4.36 0.26
CA LEU A 757 6.81 -5.72 0.79
C LEU A 757 8.10 -6.43 1.21
N ALA A 758 9.25 -6.03 0.68
CA ALA A 758 10.52 -6.65 1.04
C ALA A 758 10.78 -6.51 2.55
N LEU A 759 11.38 -7.54 3.15
CA LEU A 759 11.96 -7.39 4.47
C LEU A 759 13.31 -6.69 4.30
N GLU A 760 13.36 -5.40 4.59
CA GLU A 760 14.56 -4.59 4.39
C GLU A 760 14.95 -3.83 5.65
N ARG A 761 16.26 -3.81 5.92
CA ARG A 761 16.84 -3.05 7.02
C ARG A 761 18.09 -2.34 6.55
N TYR A 762 18.28 -1.14 7.08
CA TYR A 762 19.45 -0.35 6.83
C TYR A 762 19.90 0.36 8.11
N THR A 763 21.17 0.76 8.13
CA THR A 763 21.77 1.58 9.17
C THR A 763 22.73 2.57 8.54
N TYR A 764 22.89 3.71 9.20
CA TYR A 764 23.91 4.70 8.85
C TYR A 764 25.27 4.32 9.45
N ASN A 765 26.34 4.92 8.93
CA ASN A 765 27.70 4.84 9.48
C ASN A 765 28.26 3.41 9.60
N HIS A 766 27.87 2.53 8.68
CA HIS A 766 28.29 1.14 8.62
C HIS A 766 27.96 0.26 9.83
N ASN A 767 26.93 0.63 10.60
CA ASN A 767 26.55 -0.17 11.77
C ASN A 767 26.06 -1.57 11.34
N PRO A 768 26.43 -2.65 12.03
CA PRO A 768 25.98 -3.98 11.68
C PRO A 768 24.46 -4.15 11.74
N ILE A 769 23.92 -4.86 10.75
CA ILE A 769 22.51 -5.24 10.69
C ILE A 769 22.36 -6.71 10.37
N CYS A 770 21.32 -7.31 10.93
CA CYS A 770 20.94 -8.69 10.67
C CYS A 770 19.43 -8.77 10.49
N ILE A 771 18.97 -9.40 9.42
CA ILE A 771 17.56 -9.76 9.25
C ILE A 771 17.43 -11.26 9.10
N ASN A 772 16.33 -11.80 9.61
CA ASN A 772 15.93 -13.17 9.34
C ASN A 772 14.44 -13.20 8.96
N SER A 773 14.14 -14.01 7.97
CA SER A 773 12.78 -14.38 7.64
C SER A 773 12.67 -15.88 7.35
N LYS A 774 11.52 -16.45 7.70
CA LYS A 774 11.08 -17.75 7.20
C LYS A 774 10.23 -17.52 5.96
N GLU A 775 10.80 -17.71 4.78
CA GLU A 775 10.12 -17.46 3.51
C GLU A 775 9.50 -18.73 2.94
N MET A 776 8.22 -18.67 2.60
CA MET A 776 7.52 -19.73 1.87
C MET A 776 7.94 -19.74 0.40
N ILE A 777 8.11 -20.94 -0.13
CA ILE A 777 8.34 -21.28 -1.53
C ILE A 777 7.05 -21.92 -2.04
N GLU A 778 6.37 -21.24 -2.97
CA GLU A 778 5.13 -21.76 -3.58
C GLU A 778 5.51 -22.87 -4.59
N GLN A 779 5.35 -24.14 -4.19
CA GLN A 779 5.49 -25.30 -5.08
C GLN A 779 4.29 -25.46 -6.02
#